data_AF-A0A2V2WGT4-F1
#
_entry.id   AF-A0A2V2WGT4-F1
#
_cell.length_a   1.000
_cell.length_b   1.000
_cell.length_c   1.000
_cell.angle_alpha   90.00
_cell.angle_beta   90.00
_cell.angle_gamma   90.00
#
_symmetry.space_group_name_H-M   'P 1'
#
loop_
_entity.id
_entity.type
_entity.pdbx_description
1 polymer ?
#
loop_
_entity_poly.entity_id
_entity_poly.type
_entity_poly.pdbx_seq_one_letter_code
_entity_poly.pdbx_strand_id
1 'polypeptide(L)'
;MRAYLTHSGQKYYADKDHFLKDDGDGEMMVAGWIAGEVLSQALGSREWVKDRKSFLASLYNQRRYVVDDIVIGDYGGECKAGAALRGAACRCNQGGRTVYIKKFVESFRAVYADWRTLVVPLSECEASGLMLRGTLNGVGFMLVDVPPVSKVISELRNGFYGGGMVHNAFLITSDEVSMQLISSTRNGAPDALRETMEAKRVDFVSGVVTEAMLEMEGVAFIDSLLLEPRLNRFRRNVIRLSPTLEQQLFVLAEYLGNASGGSAHAVIRSGEAAAMADVLRRSLLTFGVSLASATLLAGGDALVDHLPVEGDLFVVGLSAGDAGAIARHVSSHGGVRVFVVFLEFALLHAEFVAAFRDGAGADRVVFATSLPHWNDRGSASETARNFAAAVPREEDRTPLSLMGFAATRLVHTALSRMHRVSAEQLADFFYNNVAVAVDDMLYGPFADGGACPATESGAGCGRNYGATRISVWPLARALDPAVPELFPAVTPSMKYADPAAGGLTARLLIGVIAGCAAALLLVAVLRYFCRSSRDNANAPKERLHPVTLVFTDIESSTALWAACPETMPDAVATHHRLIRSLIAKYRCYEVKTIGDAFMIACKSAFAAVQLVRELQQVFLQHDWGTSEIDDAYRMFEEDRAEEDAEYVPPTARLDAAVYRQYWNGLRVRVGVHTGLCDIRHDEVTKGYDYYGRTSNMAARTESVGNGGQVLLTRAAYFALSTAEREQVKVTALGAVALRGVPKPVEMYQLDAVPGRVVAGLRLDRDDGAVDDYSDCGSSSSGVSRNTCYDSAVSFISGLMSPYASRQRAGVLESLCRRWRVRMVEKGVMSYDDYCAALVERLAGRVGRVLGSRADGFSGVPLAEIAAASAVSSQRQSMIRSFHSLGRSGSSSCTELSSVVPPVDGSEALPQESLVCPIVMRPTVLRELGWRVHVSSVTSYSDSLDSDAMRPRGT
;
A
#
# COMPACT_ATOMS: atom_id res chain seq x y z
N MET A 1 -12.08 19.03 -63.84
CA MET A 1 -11.35 17.79 -63.48
C MET A 1 -11.34 16.73 -64.58
N ARG A 2 -12.47 16.08 -64.95
CA ARG A 2 -12.48 15.05 -66.03
C ARG A 2 -11.84 15.53 -67.33
N ALA A 3 -12.10 16.79 -67.71
CA ALA A 3 -11.47 17.42 -68.87
C ALA A 3 -9.93 17.49 -68.74
N TYR A 4 -9.38 17.77 -67.57
CA TYR A 4 -7.93 17.81 -67.33
C TYR A 4 -7.31 16.42 -67.49
N LEU A 5 -7.85 15.37 -66.86
CA LEU A 5 -7.33 14.00 -67.02
C LEU A 5 -7.45 13.49 -68.47
N THR A 6 -8.44 13.99 -69.21
CA THR A 6 -8.65 13.59 -70.61
C THR A 6 -7.75 14.35 -71.59
N HIS A 7 -7.40 15.61 -71.32
CA HIS A 7 -6.75 16.48 -72.30
C HIS A 7 -5.36 17.02 -71.88
N SER A 8 -4.93 16.83 -70.64
CA SER A 8 -3.64 17.35 -70.14
C SER A 8 -2.41 16.61 -70.66
N GLY A 9 -2.58 15.41 -71.23
CA GLY A 9 -1.45 14.55 -71.64
C GLY A 9 -0.70 13.90 -70.46
N GLN A 10 -1.22 14.00 -69.23
CA GLN A 10 -0.65 13.34 -68.06
C GLN A 10 -0.65 11.80 -68.22
N LYS A 11 0.39 11.12 -67.75
CA LYS A 11 0.54 9.65 -67.80
C LYS A 11 0.58 8.98 -66.43
N TYR A 12 0.43 9.76 -65.36
CA TYR A 12 0.57 9.28 -63.98
C TYR A 12 -0.65 8.51 -63.49
N TYR A 13 -1.85 8.91 -63.92
CA TYR A 13 -3.10 8.28 -63.52
C TYR A 13 -3.79 7.63 -64.72
N ALA A 14 -4.04 6.32 -64.63
CA ALA A 14 -4.81 5.59 -65.64
C ALA A 14 -6.33 5.73 -65.46
N ASP A 15 -6.78 5.94 -64.21
CA ASP A 15 -8.20 6.16 -63.89
C ASP A 15 -8.61 7.62 -64.18
N LYS A 16 -9.57 7.80 -65.10
CA LYS A 16 -10.12 9.12 -65.47
C LYS A 16 -10.97 9.76 -64.37
N ASP A 17 -11.34 8.98 -63.36
CA ASP A 17 -12.07 9.44 -62.18
C ASP A 17 -11.20 9.43 -60.91
N HIS A 18 -9.87 9.26 -61.03
CA HIS A 18 -8.94 9.22 -59.87
C HIS A 18 -9.18 10.35 -58.87
N PHE A 19 -9.15 11.60 -59.35
CA PHE A 19 -9.35 12.80 -58.52
C PHE A 19 -10.77 12.96 -57.97
N LEU A 20 -11.73 12.13 -58.38
CA LEU A 20 -13.09 12.08 -57.81
C LEU A 20 -13.22 11.01 -56.72
N LYS A 21 -12.28 10.05 -56.67
CA LYS A 21 -12.27 8.94 -55.71
C LYS A 21 -11.23 9.13 -54.61
N ASP A 22 -10.16 9.87 -54.90
CA ASP A 22 -9.12 10.26 -53.94
C ASP A 22 -9.27 11.74 -53.60
N ASP A 23 -9.79 11.99 -52.39
CA ASP A 23 -10.08 13.35 -51.90
C ASP A 23 -8.78 14.19 -51.76
N GLY A 24 -7.64 13.56 -51.44
CA GLY A 24 -6.37 14.24 -51.20
C GLY A 24 -5.70 14.68 -52.51
N ASP A 25 -5.55 13.75 -53.45
CA ASP A 25 -5.00 14.06 -54.77
C ASP A 25 -5.92 15.01 -55.56
N GLY A 26 -7.23 14.86 -55.41
CA GLY A 26 -8.22 15.75 -56.02
C GLY A 26 -8.10 17.19 -55.53
N GLU A 27 -7.95 17.39 -54.22
CA GLU A 27 -7.76 18.71 -53.62
C GLU A 27 -6.46 19.38 -54.09
N MET A 28 -5.34 18.65 -54.08
CA MET A 28 -4.05 19.18 -54.53
C MET A 28 -4.08 19.57 -56.01
N MET A 29 -4.78 18.80 -56.85
CA MET A 29 -4.97 19.13 -58.25
C MET A 29 -5.80 20.40 -58.45
N VAL A 30 -6.89 20.58 -57.70
CA VAL A 30 -7.68 21.84 -57.72
C VAL A 30 -6.84 23.03 -57.28
N ALA A 31 -6.07 22.89 -56.21
CA ALA A 31 -5.17 23.94 -55.74
C ALA A 31 -4.14 24.34 -56.82
N GLY A 32 -3.57 23.35 -57.51
CA GLY A 32 -2.65 23.58 -58.63
C GLY A 32 -3.32 24.27 -59.83
N TRP A 33 -4.55 23.85 -60.18
CA TRP A 33 -5.33 24.49 -61.25
C TRP A 33 -5.65 25.95 -60.93
N ILE A 34 -6.15 26.24 -59.72
CA ILE A 34 -6.41 27.59 -59.24
C ILE A 34 -5.14 28.46 -59.30
N ALA A 35 -4.00 27.95 -58.82
CA ALA A 35 -2.74 28.66 -58.86
C ALA A 35 -2.30 28.96 -60.31
N GLY A 36 -2.52 28.03 -61.24
CA GLY A 36 -2.27 28.20 -62.66
C GLY A 36 -3.14 29.30 -63.29
N GLU A 37 -4.44 29.32 -62.98
CA GLU A 37 -5.38 30.35 -63.44
C GLU A 37 -5.00 31.74 -62.91
N VAL A 38 -4.68 31.84 -61.61
CA VAL A 38 -4.18 33.08 -61.01
C VAL A 38 -2.90 33.55 -61.69
N LEU A 39 -1.96 32.65 -61.96
CA LEU A 39 -0.71 32.98 -62.65
C LEU A 39 -0.96 33.43 -64.11
N SER A 40 -1.86 32.74 -64.82
CA SER A 40 -2.26 33.12 -66.18
C SER A 40 -2.84 34.53 -66.22
N GLN A 41 -3.77 34.84 -65.30
CA GLN A 41 -4.31 36.18 -65.13
C GLN A 41 -3.21 37.18 -64.71
N ALA A 42 -2.29 36.79 -63.82
CA ALA A 42 -1.18 37.61 -63.35
C ALA A 42 -0.32 38.13 -64.51
N LEU A 43 -0.03 37.24 -65.46
CA LEU A 43 0.83 37.47 -66.63
C LEU A 43 0.10 38.11 -67.83
N GLY A 44 -1.22 38.27 -67.77
CA GLY A 44 -2.01 38.77 -68.90
C GLY A 44 -1.77 40.24 -69.29
N SER A 45 -1.16 41.05 -68.43
CA SER A 45 -0.93 42.49 -68.68
C SER A 45 0.49 42.76 -69.16
N ARG A 46 0.64 43.14 -70.44
CA ARG A 46 1.93 43.50 -71.04
C ARG A 46 2.68 44.61 -70.29
N GLU A 47 1.96 45.54 -69.66
CA GLU A 47 2.55 46.63 -68.89
C GLU A 47 3.24 46.13 -67.62
N TRP A 48 2.66 45.13 -66.96
CA TRP A 48 3.13 44.64 -65.67
C TRP A 48 4.22 43.58 -65.80
N VAL A 49 4.26 42.81 -66.89
CA VAL A 49 5.33 41.82 -67.14
C VAL A 49 6.57 42.39 -67.85
N LYS A 50 6.65 43.70 -68.07
CA LYS A 50 7.79 44.32 -68.77
C LYS A 50 9.13 44.13 -68.06
N ASP A 51 9.12 44.11 -66.73
CA ASP A 51 10.29 43.89 -65.88
C ASP A 51 9.87 43.37 -64.50
N ARG A 52 10.81 42.76 -63.77
CA ARG A 52 10.57 42.17 -62.45
C ARG A 52 9.98 43.16 -61.43
N LYS A 53 10.45 44.41 -61.42
CA LYS A 53 10.01 45.43 -60.47
C LYS A 53 8.56 45.82 -60.73
N SER A 54 8.19 45.99 -61.98
CA SER A 54 6.83 46.29 -62.42
C SER A 54 5.87 45.15 -62.12
N PHE A 55 6.30 43.89 -62.32
CA PHE A 55 5.50 42.72 -62.00
C PHE A 55 5.23 42.65 -60.49
N LEU A 56 6.28 42.75 -59.67
CA LEU A 56 6.13 42.73 -58.20
C LEU A 56 5.26 43.89 -57.68
N ALA A 57 5.40 45.10 -58.23
CA ALA A 57 4.56 46.23 -57.85
C ALA A 57 3.08 46.01 -58.22
N SER A 58 2.82 45.36 -59.37
CA SER A 58 1.45 45.07 -59.82
C SER A 58 0.70 44.10 -58.91
N LEU A 59 1.42 43.17 -58.27
CA LEU A 59 0.81 42.17 -57.38
C LEU A 59 0.10 42.85 -56.20
N TYR A 60 0.62 43.96 -55.70
CA TYR A 60 0.09 44.69 -54.55
C TYR A 60 -0.71 45.94 -54.92
N ASN A 61 -1.11 46.10 -56.17
CA ASN A 61 -1.88 47.26 -56.62
C ASN A 61 -3.40 46.99 -56.57
N GLN A 62 -3.93 46.69 -55.38
CA GLN A 62 -5.36 46.38 -55.14
C GLN A 62 -5.88 45.23 -56.02
N ARG A 63 -5.06 44.19 -56.21
CA ARG A 63 -5.34 43.14 -57.20
C ARG A 63 -6.21 42.04 -56.59
N ARG A 64 -7.23 41.64 -57.36
CA ARG A 64 -8.09 40.48 -57.12
C ARG A 64 -8.10 39.62 -58.37
N TYR A 65 -8.02 38.32 -58.17
CA TYR A 65 -8.14 37.30 -59.20
C TYR A 65 -9.45 36.58 -58.98
N VAL A 66 -10.23 36.43 -60.03
CA VAL A 66 -11.51 35.71 -59.97
C VAL A 66 -11.35 34.47 -60.81
N VAL A 67 -11.41 33.31 -60.17
CA VAL A 67 -11.36 31.99 -60.81
C VAL A 67 -12.72 31.36 -60.56
N ASP A 68 -13.59 31.40 -61.58
CA ASP A 68 -15.01 31.04 -61.47
C ASP A 68 -15.73 31.76 -60.31
N ASP A 69 -16.17 31.02 -59.29
CA ASP A 69 -16.83 31.52 -58.08
C ASP A 69 -15.84 31.88 -56.95
N ILE A 70 -14.55 31.61 -57.14
CA ILE A 70 -13.50 31.84 -56.16
C ILE A 70 -12.83 33.19 -56.40
N VAL A 71 -12.83 34.04 -55.38
CA VAL A 71 -12.08 35.31 -55.38
C VAL A 71 -10.80 35.12 -54.56
N ILE A 72 -9.65 35.35 -55.20
CA ILE A 72 -8.32 35.26 -54.61
C ILE A 72 -7.68 36.65 -54.61
N GLY A 73 -7.37 37.18 -53.43
CA GLY A 73 -6.68 38.45 -53.29
C GLY A 73 -7.25 39.36 -52.20
N ASP A 74 -7.28 40.66 -52.52
CA ASP A 74 -7.06 41.80 -51.61
C ASP A 74 -5.56 42.12 -51.41
N TYR A 75 -4.72 41.83 -52.41
CA TYR A 75 -3.31 42.18 -52.38
C TYR A 75 -3.13 43.70 -52.57
N GLY A 76 -2.67 44.37 -51.52
CA GLY A 76 -2.64 45.82 -51.46
C GLY A 76 -1.41 46.38 -50.77
N GLY A 77 -0.73 47.33 -51.41
CA GLY A 77 0.40 48.06 -50.85
C GLY A 77 -0.06 49.17 -49.90
N GLU A 78 0.77 50.21 -49.75
CA GLU A 78 0.35 51.41 -49.01
C GLU A 78 -0.84 52.11 -49.67
N CYS A 79 -1.88 52.36 -48.89
CA CYS A 79 -3.03 53.15 -49.32
C CYS A 79 -2.78 54.64 -49.15
N LYS A 80 -3.24 55.43 -50.13
CA LYS A 80 -3.35 56.89 -50.00
C LYS A 80 -4.49 57.26 -49.05
N ALA A 81 -4.38 58.43 -48.40
CA ALA A 81 -5.37 58.92 -47.43
C ALA A 81 -6.80 58.84 -48.00
N GLY A 82 -7.71 58.20 -47.27
CA GLY A 82 -9.12 58.02 -47.66
C GLY A 82 -9.44 56.78 -48.50
N ALA A 83 -8.44 56.08 -49.08
CA ALA A 83 -8.69 54.85 -49.85
C ALA A 83 -9.11 53.67 -48.94
N ALA A 84 -8.50 53.55 -47.76
CA ALA A 84 -8.88 52.55 -46.75
C ALA A 84 -10.34 52.71 -46.31
N LEU A 85 -10.79 53.96 -46.09
CA LEU A 85 -12.18 54.30 -45.74
C LEU A 85 -13.20 53.95 -46.85
N ARG A 86 -12.73 53.74 -48.08
CA ARG A 86 -13.55 53.33 -49.24
C ARG A 86 -13.41 51.84 -49.58
N GLY A 87 -12.79 51.05 -48.69
CA GLY A 87 -12.68 49.60 -48.82
C GLY A 87 -11.45 49.10 -49.58
N ALA A 88 -10.40 49.92 -49.76
CA ALA A 88 -9.11 49.43 -50.26
C ALA A 88 -8.38 48.59 -49.18
N ALA A 89 -7.81 47.46 -49.58
CA ALA A 89 -7.00 46.62 -48.69
C ALA A 89 -5.58 47.19 -48.61
N CYS A 90 -5.12 47.60 -47.43
CA CYS A 90 -3.85 48.31 -47.28
C CYS A 90 -2.82 47.42 -46.59
N ARG A 91 -1.59 47.40 -47.12
CA ARG A 91 -0.47 46.57 -46.62
C ARG A 91 -0.87 45.10 -46.44
N CYS A 92 -1.60 44.57 -47.41
CA CYS A 92 -2.20 43.26 -47.38
C CYS A 92 -1.60 42.28 -48.37
N ASN A 93 -1.24 41.10 -47.87
CA ASN A 93 -0.67 40.01 -48.64
C ASN A 93 -1.34 38.66 -48.31
N GLN A 94 -2.66 38.64 -48.21
CA GLN A 94 -3.43 37.43 -47.93
C GLN A 94 -4.35 37.14 -49.11
N GLY A 95 -4.32 35.90 -49.61
CA GLY A 95 -5.03 35.50 -50.82
C GLY A 95 -6.39 34.84 -50.60
N GLY A 96 -6.60 34.24 -49.41
CA GLY A 96 -7.83 33.53 -49.07
C GLY A 96 -8.44 34.08 -47.79
N ARG A 97 -9.74 34.39 -47.84
CA ARG A 97 -10.51 34.91 -46.69
C ARG A 97 -11.43 33.87 -46.07
N THR A 98 -11.56 32.73 -46.73
CA THR A 98 -12.56 31.70 -46.46
C THR A 98 -11.85 30.40 -46.09
N VAL A 99 -12.16 29.86 -44.91
CA VAL A 99 -11.66 28.58 -44.44
C VAL A 99 -12.81 27.59 -44.38
N TYR A 100 -12.71 26.52 -45.15
CA TYR A 100 -13.65 25.40 -45.09
C TYR A 100 -13.19 24.40 -44.04
N ILE A 101 -14.10 24.00 -43.16
CA ILE A 101 -13.80 23.01 -42.14
C ILE A 101 -14.16 21.62 -42.68
N LYS A 102 -13.19 20.71 -42.58
CA LYS A 102 -13.36 19.31 -42.95
C LYS A 102 -13.38 18.45 -41.71
N LYS A 103 -14.22 17.42 -41.72
CA LYS A 103 -14.19 16.33 -40.74
C LYS A 103 -13.54 15.12 -41.37
N PHE A 104 -12.72 14.41 -40.59
CA PHE A 104 -12.24 13.10 -40.99
C PHE A 104 -13.31 12.05 -40.68
N VAL A 105 -13.65 11.25 -41.66
CA VAL A 105 -14.54 10.08 -41.53
C VAL A 105 -13.72 8.79 -41.66
N GLU A 106 -14.39 7.64 -41.69
CA GLU A 106 -13.74 6.34 -41.89
C GLU A 106 -12.74 6.36 -43.06
N SER A 107 -11.65 5.60 -42.89
CA SER A 107 -10.52 5.58 -43.83
C SER A 107 -9.80 6.92 -43.99
N PHE A 108 -9.83 7.78 -42.97
CA PHE A 108 -9.18 9.10 -42.94
C PHE A 108 -9.62 10.03 -44.08
N ARG A 109 -10.81 9.82 -44.63
CA ARG A 109 -11.33 10.68 -45.69
C ARG A 109 -11.77 12.02 -45.13
N ALA A 110 -11.36 13.11 -45.77
CA ALA A 110 -11.71 14.47 -45.36
C ALA A 110 -12.96 14.94 -46.11
N VAL A 111 -14.11 14.96 -45.42
CA VAL A 111 -15.39 15.41 -45.99
C VAL A 111 -15.71 16.80 -45.46
N TYR A 112 -16.28 17.66 -46.30
CA TYR A 112 -16.80 18.95 -45.88
C TYR A 112 -17.79 18.76 -44.72
N ALA A 113 -17.61 19.54 -43.67
CA ALA A 113 -18.64 19.66 -42.66
C ALA A 113 -19.75 20.55 -43.24
N ASP A 114 -20.91 19.97 -43.59
CA ASP A 114 -22.05 20.63 -44.28
C ASP A 114 -22.52 21.95 -43.66
N TRP A 115 -22.09 22.25 -42.43
CA TRP A 115 -22.53 23.37 -41.64
C TRP A 115 -21.53 24.53 -41.58
N ARG A 116 -20.30 24.48 -42.16
CA ARG A 116 -19.29 25.54 -41.89
C ARG A 116 -18.28 26.00 -42.93
N THR A 117 -18.27 27.33 -43.00
CA THR A 117 -17.30 28.17 -43.66
C THR A 117 -16.96 29.33 -42.71
N LEU A 118 -15.68 29.51 -42.36
CA LEU A 118 -15.22 30.69 -41.61
C LEU A 118 -14.77 31.75 -42.63
N VAL A 119 -15.34 32.96 -42.57
CA VAL A 119 -14.98 34.06 -43.47
C VAL A 119 -14.42 35.24 -42.67
N VAL A 120 -13.20 35.65 -42.97
CA VAL A 120 -12.54 36.83 -42.36
C VAL A 120 -13.14 38.12 -42.95
N PRO A 121 -13.62 39.09 -42.15
CA PRO A 121 -14.26 40.33 -42.63
C PRO A 121 -13.34 41.21 -43.47
N LEU A 122 -13.82 41.78 -44.59
CA LEU A 122 -13.05 42.59 -45.55
C LEU A 122 -12.19 43.72 -44.94
N SER A 123 -12.58 44.25 -43.78
CA SER A 123 -11.84 45.28 -43.05
C SER A 123 -10.54 44.78 -42.39
N GLU A 124 -10.40 43.46 -42.20
CA GLU A 124 -9.24 42.84 -41.57
C GLU A 124 -8.32 42.24 -42.64
N CYS A 125 -7.06 42.66 -42.58
CA CYS A 125 -6.01 42.19 -43.46
C CYS A 125 -5.14 41.10 -42.82
N GLU A 126 -5.05 41.08 -41.49
CA GLU A 126 -4.37 40.02 -40.76
C GLU A 126 -5.38 39.21 -39.94
N ALA A 127 -5.43 37.90 -40.17
CA ALA A 127 -6.09 36.94 -39.29
C ALA A 127 -5.30 36.64 -38.00
N SER A 128 -4.32 37.47 -37.62
CA SER A 128 -3.40 37.21 -36.49
C SER A 128 -4.11 37.12 -35.13
N GLY A 129 -5.35 37.61 -35.02
CA GLY A 129 -6.20 37.48 -33.83
C GLY A 129 -7.14 36.25 -33.80
N LEU A 130 -7.23 35.45 -34.87
CA LEU A 130 -8.13 34.29 -34.94
C LEU A 130 -7.49 33.08 -34.22
N MET A 131 -7.82 32.90 -32.94
CA MET A 131 -7.41 31.74 -32.15
C MET A 131 -8.52 30.68 -32.14
N LEU A 132 -8.27 29.52 -32.77
CA LEU A 132 -9.10 28.32 -32.60
C LEU A 132 -8.76 27.69 -31.24
N ARG A 133 -9.63 27.86 -30.26
CA ARG A 133 -9.48 27.23 -28.95
C ARG A 133 -10.01 25.80 -28.98
N GLY A 134 -9.36 24.91 -28.23
CA GLY A 134 -9.84 23.53 -28.10
C GLY A 134 -11.18 23.47 -27.38
N THR A 135 -12.08 22.61 -27.82
CA THR A 135 -13.33 22.32 -27.12
C THR A 135 -13.08 21.30 -26.02
N LEU A 136 -13.69 21.49 -24.85
CA LEU A 136 -13.68 20.49 -23.78
C LEU A 136 -14.85 19.52 -24.00
N ASN A 137 -14.55 18.25 -24.24
CA ASN A 137 -15.55 17.26 -24.67
C ASN A 137 -16.05 16.42 -23.50
N GLY A 138 -17.31 16.63 -23.16
CA GLY A 138 -18.04 15.94 -22.11
C GLY A 138 -18.90 14.81 -22.63
N VAL A 139 -19.02 13.75 -21.84
CA VAL A 139 -19.96 12.66 -22.08
C VAL A 139 -20.86 12.45 -20.87
N GLY A 140 -22.14 12.21 -21.11
CA GLY A 140 -23.10 11.72 -20.11
C GLY A 140 -23.74 10.42 -20.56
N PHE A 141 -24.30 9.66 -19.63
CA PHE A 141 -24.93 8.37 -19.91
C PHE A 141 -26.42 8.39 -19.66
N MET A 142 -27.19 7.84 -20.60
CA MET A 142 -28.59 7.47 -20.46
C MET A 142 -28.71 5.97 -20.22
N LEU A 143 -28.86 5.59 -18.95
CA LEU A 143 -29.04 4.19 -18.54
C LEU A 143 -30.49 3.77 -18.79
N VAL A 144 -30.74 3.08 -19.91
CA VAL A 144 -32.09 2.76 -20.40
C VAL A 144 -32.81 1.70 -19.57
N ASP A 145 -32.06 0.89 -18.82
CA ASP A 145 -32.53 -0.20 -17.95
C ASP A 145 -32.83 0.26 -16.52
N VAL A 146 -32.68 1.55 -16.21
CA VAL A 146 -32.95 2.13 -14.88
C VAL A 146 -34.10 3.14 -15.00
N PRO A 147 -35.36 2.75 -14.72
CA PRO A 147 -36.56 3.54 -15.06
C PRO A 147 -36.56 5.03 -14.63
N PRO A 148 -36.11 5.42 -13.41
CA PRO A 148 -36.12 6.84 -13.00
C PRO A 148 -34.99 7.69 -13.63
N VAL A 149 -34.01 7.08 -14.29
CA VAL A 149 -32.79 7.79 -14.75
C VAL A 149 -33.06 8.75 -15.91
N SER A 150 -34.07 8.49 -16.74
CA SER A 150 -34.45 9.38 -17.85
C SER A 150 -34.81 10.79 -17.38
N LYS A 151 -35.56 10.90 -16.27
CA LYS A 151 -35.96 12.18 -15.68
C LYS A 151 -34.76 12.89 -15.04
N VAL A 152 -33.97 12.17 -14.25
CA VAL A 152 -32.75 12.67 -13.60
C VAL A 152 -31.81 13.31 -14.64
N ILE A 153 -31.60 12.63 -15.77
CA ILE A 153 -30.75 13.15 -16.85
C ILE A 153 -31.36 14.38 -17.49
N SER A 154 -32.68 14.40 -17.70
CA SER A 154 -33.33 15.59 -18.27
C SER A 154 -33.15 16.82 -17.38
N GLU A 155 -33.27 16.66 -16.06
CA GLU A 155 -33.07 17.75 -15.11
C GLU A 155 -31.61 18.25 -15.10
N LEU A 156 -30.64 17.34 -15.01
CA LEU A 156 -29.21 17.69 -15.10
C LEU A 156 -28.90 18.39 -16.42
N ARG A 157 -29.46 17.89 -17.52
CA ARG A 157 -29.29 18.44 -18.86
C ARG A 157 -29.81 19.86 -18.97
N ASN A 158 -30.97 20.18 -18.38
CA ASN A 158 -31.49 21.55 -18.33
C ASN A 158 -30.50 22.47 -17.60
N GLY A 159 -29.90 21.98 -16.51
CA GLY A 159 -28.83 22.66 -15.79
C GLY A 159 -27.59 22.90 -16.64
N PHE A 160 -27.07 21.86 -17.28
CA PHE A 160 -25.88 21.93 -18.14
C PHE A 160 -26.04 22.96 -19.26
N TYR A 161 -27.18 22.95 -19.96
CA TYR A 161 -27.45 23.92 -21.02
C TYR A 161 -27.67 25.34 -20.47
N GLY A 162 -28.34 25.49 -19.32
CA GLY A 162 -28.46 26.78 -18.65
C GLY A 162 -27.10 27.37 -18.26
N GLY A 163 -26.13 26.53 -17.90
CA GLY A 163 -24.77 26.94 -17.55
C GLY A 163 -23.89 27.31 -18.75
N GLY A 164 -24.38 27.09 -19.98
CA GLY A 164 -23.66 27.37 -21.22
C GLY A 164 -22.91 26.17 -21.81
N MET A 165 -23.24 24.93 -21.46
CA MET A 165 -22.84 23.79 -22.30
C MET A 165 -23.61 23.84 -23.62
N VAL A 166 -23.02 23.33 -24.70
CA VAL A 166 -23.68 23.25 -26.01
C VAL A 166 -23.79 21.80 -26.47
N HIS A 167 -24.92 21.48 -27.11
CA HIS A 167 -25.11 20.16 -27.69
C HIS A 167 -24.28 20.07 -28.97
N ASN A 168 -23.30 19.16 -28.99
CA ASN A 168 -22.31 19.06 -30.05
C ASN A 168 -21.64 20.43 -30.32
N ALA A 169 -20.69 20.80 -29.44
CA ALA A 169 -19.88 21.99 -29.59
C ALA A 169 -19.23 21.98 -30.96
N PHE A 170 -19.60 22.98 -31.71
CA PHE A 170 -19.23 23.04 -33.09
C PHE A 170 -18.87 24.48 -33.41
N LEU A 171 -19.30 25.50 -32.64
CA LEU A 171 -19.11 26.95 -32.83
C LEU A 171 -17.63 27.37 -32.63
N ILE A 172 -17.09 28.16 -33.59
CA ILE A 172 -15.67 28.60 -33.63
C ILE A 172 -15.43 29.78 -32.67
N THR A 173 -16.47 30.18 -31.95
CA THR A 173 -16.47 31.42 -31.16
C THR A 173 -16.70 31.08 -29.70
N SER A 174 -15.61 31.18 -28.92
CA SER A 174 -15.48 31.04 -27.45
C SER A 174 -15.20 29.64 -26.89
N ASP A 175 -14.73 29.61 -25.63
CA ASP A 175 -14.35 28.44 -24.85
C ASP A 175 -15.55 27.48 -24.71
N GLU A 176 -15.75 26.58 -25.65
CA GLU A 176 -16.94 25.72 -25.67
C GLU A 176 -16.74 24.41 -24.89
N VAL A 177 -17.71 24.13 -24.02
CA VAL A 177 -17.89 22.86 -23.33
C VAL A 177 -18.98 22.08 -24.07
N SER A 178 -18.61 20.95 -24.66
CA SER A 178 -19.51 20.06 -25.39
C SER A 178 -20.02 18.96 -24.47
N MET A 179 -21.27 18.53 -24.66
CA MET A 179 -21.83 17.39 -23.93
C MET A 179 -22.57 16.45 -24.87
N GLN A 180 -22.05 15.23 -25.03
CA GLN A 180 -22.70 14.14 -25.77
C GLN A 180 -23.38 13.17 -24.79
N LEU A 181 -24.62 12.75 -25.10
CA LEU A 181 -25.33 11.74 -24.32
C LEU A 181 -25.23 10.38 -25.01
N ILE A 182 -24.83 9.35 -24.26
CA ILE A 182 -24.69 7.97 -24.73
C ILE A 182 -25.77 7.12 -24.08
N SER A 183 -26.59 6.47 -24.91
CA SER A 183 -27.54 5.48 -24.42
C SER A 183 -26.85 4.13 -24.22
N SER A 184 -26.91 3.58 -23.01
CA SER A 184 -26.37 2.26 -22.69
C SER A 184 -27.17 1.63 -21.54
N THR A 185 -26.88 0.37 -21.20
CA THR A 185 -27.39 -0.27 -19.97
C THR A 185 -26.44 0.00 -18.81
N ARG A 186 -26.89 -0.18 -17.56
CA ARG A 186 -26.03 -0.05 -16.37
C ARG A 186 -24.75 -0.89 -16.49
N ASN A 187 -24.89 -2.14 -16.95
CA ASN A 187 -23.76 -3.06 -17.07
C ASN A 187 -22.89 -2.79 -18.31
N GLY A 188 -23.48 -2.27 -19.40
CA GLY A 188 -22.75 -1.94 -20.63
C GLY A 188 -22.15 -0.54 -20.65
N ALA A 189 -22.45 0.33 -19.67
CA ALA A 189 -21.95 1.70 -19.62
C ALA A 189 -20.42 1.80 -19.60
N PRO A 190 -19.67 0.95 -18.85
CA PRO A 190 -18.21 0.98 -18.89
C PRO A 190 -17.64 0.66 -20.28
N ASP A 191 -18.17 -0.36 -20.96
CA ASP A 191 -17.68 -0.73 -22.30
C ASP A 191 -18.01 0.35 -23.33
N ALA A 192 -19.22 0.93 -23.25
CA ALA A 192 -19.62 2.04 -24.12
C ALA A 192 -18.76 3.31 -23.92
N LEU A 193 -18.33 3.61 -22.68
CA LEU A 193 -17.38 4.70 -22.43
C LEU A 193 -16.03 4.42 -23.08
N ARG A 194 -15.51 3.20 -22.93
CA ARG A 194 -14.24 2.78 -23.53
C ARG A 194 -14.27 2.87 -25.06
N GLU A 195 -15.29 2.32 -25.70
CA GLU A 195 -15.48 2.41 -27.16
C GLU A 195 -15.55 3.88 -27.63
N THR A 196 -16.20 4.74 -26.85
CA THR A 196 -16.27 6.17 -27.18
C THR A 196 -14.91 6.85 -27.06
N MET A 197 -14.12 6.51 -26.04
CA MET A 197 -12.77 7.04 -25.86
C MET A 197 -11.79 6.55 -26.92
N GLU A 198 -12.00 5.36 -27.49
CA GLU A 198 -11.23 4.85 -28.62
C GLU A 198 -11.61 5.53 -29.94
N ALA A 199 -12.90 5.83 -30.12
CA ALA A 199 -13.40 6.47 -31.34
C ALA A 199 -13.23 7.99 -31.37
N LYS A 200 -13.27 8.65 -30.19
CA LYS A 200 -13.29 10.11 -30.06
C LYS A 200 -12.58 10.56 -28.79
N ARG A 201 -12.17 11.82 -28.80
CA ARG A 201 -11.64 12.47 -27.59
C ARG A 201 -12.76 12.73 -26.58
N VAL A 202 -12.60 12.20 -25.37
CA VAL A 202 -13.46 12.47 -24.22
C VAL A 202 -12.58 13.07 -23.12
N ASP A 203 -12.85 14.30 -22.72
CA ASP A 203 -12.08 15.00 -21.70
C ASP A 203 -12.70 14.83 -20.31
N PHE A 204 -14.04 14.78 -20.22
CA PHE A 204 -14.72 14.51 -18.97
C PHE A 204 -16.05 13.75 -19.11
N VAL A 205 -16.52 13.18 -18.00
CA VAL A 205 -17.82 12.56 -17.83
C VAL A 205 -18.57 13.27 -16.70
N SER A 206 -19.85 13.55 -16.90
CA SER A 206 -20.71 14.13 -15.88
C SER A 206 -22.13 13.55 -15.94
N GLY A 207 -22.87 13.68 -14.84
CA GLY A 207 -24.17 13.07 -14.65
C GLY A 207 -24.08 11.66 -14.04
N VAL A 208 -25.01 10.78 -14.41
CA VAL A 208 -25.14 9.45 -13.81
C VAL A 208 -24.04 8.51 -14.30
N VAL A 209 -23.34 7.88 -13.37
CA VAL A 209 -22.24 6.94 -13.64
C VAL A 209 -22.37 5.67 -12.78
N THR A 210 -21.65 4.64 -13.17
CA THR A 210 -21.45 3.44 -12.35
C THR A 210 -20.07 3.44 -11.70
N GLU A 211 -19.91 2.66 -10.63
CA GLU A 211 -18.61 2.58 -9.93
C GLU A 211 -17.49 2.10 -10.86
N ALA A 212 -17.79 1.15 -11.76
CA ALA A 212 -16.83 0.64 -12.73
C ALA A 212 -16.34 1.72 -13.72
N MET A 213 -17.13 2.76 -13.98
CA MET A 213 -16.69 3.85 -14.84
C MET A 213 -15.64 4.73 -14.17
N LEU A 214 -15.76 4.96 -12.86
CA LEU A 214 -14.86 5.85 -12.12
C LEU A 214 -13.38 5.39 -12.10
N GLU A 215 -13.13 4.11 -12.39
CA GLU A 215 -11.80 3.52 -12.51
C GLU A 215 -11.12 3.80 -13.86
N MET A 216 -11.79 4.43 -14.83
CA MET A 216 -11.19 4.72 -16.12
C MET A 216 -10.20 5.88 -16.08
N GLU A 217 -9.01 5.63 -16.59
CA GLU A 217 -7.95 6.62 -16.77
C GLU A 217 -8.12 7.39 -18.08
N GLY A 218 -7.47 8.55 -18.19
CA GLY A 218 -7.53 9.38 -19.41
C GLY A 218 -8.80 10.22 -19.57
N VAL A 219 -9.72 10.17 -18.59
CA VAL A 219 -10.96 10.96 -18.54
C VAL A 219 -11.21 11.48 -17.12
N ALA A 220 -11.72 12.69 -16.98
CA ALA A 220 -12.10 13.27 -15.69
C ALA A 220 -13.59 13.05 -15.39
N PHE A 221 -13.98 12.86 -14.13
CA PHE A 221 -15.38 12.73 -13.70
C PHE A 221 -15.74 13.96 -12.88
N ILE A 222 -16.62 14.81 -13.39
CA ILE A 222 -17.00 16.07 -12.73
C ILE A 222 -18.38 15.91 -12.10
N ASP A 223 -18.41 15.99 -10.77
CA ASP A 223 -19.59 15.91 -9.90
C ASP A 223 -20.56 14.78 -10.27
N SER A 224 -20.00 13.61 -10.60
CA SER A 224 -20.78 12.48 -11.10
C SER A 224 -21.64 11.83 -10.00
N LEU A 225 -22.84 11.42 -10.40
CA LEU A 225 -23.87 10.87 -9.53
C LEU A 225 -23.88 9.34 -9.60
N LEU A 226 -23.78 8.71 -8.44
CA LEU A 226 -24.01 7.28 -8.27
C LEU A 226 -25.48 7.05 -7.90
N LEU A 227 -26.07 5.98 -8.43
CA LEU A 227 -27.47 5.60 -8.13
C LEU A 227 -27.66 5.04 -6.72
N GLU A 228 -26.57 4.63 -6.08
CA GLU A 228 -26.56 4.14 -4.71
C GLU A 228 -25.60 5.00 -3.89
N PRO A 229 -25.91 5.29 -2.62
CA PRO A 229 -24.99 5.97 -1.74
C PRO A 229 -23.73 5.13 -1.55
N ARG A 230 -22.57 5.78 -1.57
CA ARG A 230 -21.25 5.18 -1.36
C ARG A 230 -20.38 6.13 -0.56
N LEU A 231 -19.47 5.55 0.23
CA LEU A 231 -18.41 6.34 0.85
C LEU A 231 -17.41 6.79 -0.21
N ASN A 232 -16.87 7.99 -0.03
CA ASN A 232 -15.93 8.58 -0.95
C ASN A 232 -14.59 7.82 -0.90
N ARG A 233 -14.13 7.42 -2.08
CA ARG A 233 -12.79 6.86 -2.29
C ARG A 233 -12.01 7.85 -3.13
N PHE A 234 -10.86 8.28 -2.62
CA PHE A 234 -10.05 9.25 -3.34
C PHE A 234 -9.58 8.65 -4.67
N ARG A 235 -9.98 9.31 -5.76
CA ARG A 235 -9.55 9.04 -7.13
C ARG A 235 -9.22 10.38 -7.76
N ARG A 236 -8.00 10.54 -8.28
CA ARG A 236 -7.54 11.84 -8.80
C ARG A 236 -8.41 12.33 -9.97
N ASN A 237 -8.78 11.43 -10.86
CA ASN A 237 -9.65 11.71 -12.01
C ASN A 237 -11.10 12.01 -11.62
N VAL A 238 -11.54 11.80 -10.37
CA VAL A 238 -12.89 12.13 -9.92
C VAL A 238 -12.85 13.42 -9.14
N ILE A 239 -13.59 14.44 -9.57
CA ILE A 239 -13.69 15.75 -8.92
C ILE A 239 -15.10 15.89 -8.36
N ARG A 240 -15.21 15.93 -7.03
CA ARG A 240 -16.48 16.14 -6.32
C ARG A 240 -16.71 17.63 -6.15
N LEU A 241 -17.91 18.13 -6.47
CA LEU A 241 -18.28 19.53 -6.25
C LEU A 241 -19.38 19.63 -5.19
N SER A 242 -20.26 18.64 -5.16
CA SER A 242 -21.31 18.48 -4.18
C SER A 242 -20.81 17.76 -2.92
N PRO A 243 -21.46 17.97 -1.76
CA PRO A 243 -21.02 17.38 -0.49
C PRO A 243 -20.97 15.86 -0.55
N THR A 244 -19.86 15.27 -0.11
CA THR A 244 -19.78 13.81 0.02
C THR A 244 -20.74 13.31 1.11
N LEU A 245 -21.05 12.02 1.10
CA LEU A 245 -21.92 11.41 2.11
C LEU A 245 -21.38 11.70 3.53
N GLU A 246 -20.07 11.56 3.72
CA GLU A 246 -19.41 11.81 5.00
C GLU A 246 -19.53 13.26 5.45
N GLN A 247 -19.38 14.23 4.53
CA GLN A 247 -19.56 15.65 4.88
C GLN A 247 -21.01 15.94 5.29
N GLN A 248 -21.98 15.36 4.60
CA GLN A 248 -23.39 15.53 4.94
C GLN A 248 -23.68 14.94 6.33
N LEU A 249 -23.24 13.71 6.60
CA LEU A 249 -23.42 13.07 7.92
C LEU A 249 -22.71 13.85 9.04
N PHE A 250 -21.52 14.40 8.77
CA PHE A 250 -20.77 15.19 9.73
C PHE A 250 -21.47 16.50 10.10
N VAL A 251 -21.95 17.26 9.12
CA VAL A 251 -22.66 18.53 9.34
C VAL A 251 -24.04 18.30 9.98
N LEU A 252 -24.74 17.24 9.59
CA LEU A 252 -25.99 16.84 10.24
C LEU A 252 -25.77 16.44 11.71
N ALA A 253 -24.68 15.75 12.02
CA ALA A 253 -24.30 15.42 13.38
C ALA A 253 -23.92 16.66 14.22
N GLU A 254 -23.25 17.65 13.61
CA GLU A 254 -22.94 18.94 14.24
C GLU A 254 -24.21 19.73 14.59
N TYR A 255 -25.14 19.83 13.63
CA TYR A 255 -26.45 20.42 13.86
C TYR A 255 -27.17 19.69 14.99
N LEU A 256 -27.15 18.35 14.99
CA LEU A 256 -27.83 17.57 16.01
C LEU A 256 -27.21 17.79 17.39
N GLY A 257 -25.89 17.77 17.53
CA GLY A 257 -25.22 18.05 18.81
C GLY A 257 -25.52 19.44 19.37
N ASN A 258 -25.75 20.44 18.50
CA ASN A 258 -26.16 21.78 18.90
C ASN A 258 -27.66 21.88 19.23
N ALA A 259 -28.52 21.11 18.53
CA ALA A 259 -29.98 21.17 18.69
C ALA A 259 -30.49 20.27 19.83
N SER A 260 -29.87 19.10 20.05
CA SER A 260 -30.26 18.12 21.06
C SER A 260 -29.07 17.21 21.46
N GLY A 261 -28.73 17.17 22.76
CA GLY A 261 -27.72 16.25 23.32
C GLY A 261 -28.19 14.80 23.49
N GLY A 262 -29.03 14.31 22.56
CA GLY A 262 -29.77 13.05 22.68
C GLY A 262 -29.09 11.83 22.03
N SER A 263 -29.89 10.81 21.75
CA SER A 263 -29.47 9.65 20.97
C SER A 263 -30.20 9.59 19.62
N ALA A 264 -29.47 9.25 18.56
CA ALA A 264 -30.01 9.08 17.22
C ALA A 264 -30.12 7.59 16.86
N HIS A 265 -31.04 7.28 15.93
CA HIS A 265 -31.18 5.98 15.30
C HIS A 265 -30.78 6.10 13.83
N ALA A 266 -30.38 4.99 13.20
CA ALA A 266 -30.08 4.95 11.78
C ALA A 266 -30.73 3.75 11.09
N VAL A 267 -31.22 3.95 9.88
CA VAL A 267 -31.66 2.91 8.95
C VAL A 267 -30.88 3.11 7.65
N ILE A 268 -30.02 2.15 7.32
CA ILE A 268 -29.07 2.29 6.21
C ILE A 268 -29.23 1.09 5.27
N ARG A 269 -29.63 1.36 4.03
CA ARG A 269 -29.75 0.37 2.96
C ARG A 269 -28.63 0.56 1.94
N SER A 270 -27.57 -0.23 2.04
CA SER A 270 -26.43 -0.16 1.13
C SER A 270 -25.56 -1.42 1.23
N GLY A 271 -24.86 -1.76 0.15
CA GLY A 271 -23.78 -2.76 0.21
C GLY A 271 -22.61 -2.35 1.13
N GLU A 272 -22.52 -1.07 1.51
CA GLU A 272 -21.52 -0.52 2.44
C GLU A 272 -22.15 -0.04 3.76
N ALA A 273 -23.34 -0.54 4.12
CA ALA A 273 -24.13 -0.02 5.24
C ALA A 273 -23.36 -0.01 6.58
N ALA A 274 -22.58 -1.04 6.88
CA ALA A 274 -21.79 -1.12 8.11
C ALA A 274 -20.71 -0.02 8.20
N ALA A 275 -20.05 0.29 7.08
CA ALA A 275 -19.03 1.34 7.02
C ALA A 275 -19.66 2.73 7.15
N MET A 276 -20.82 2.96 6.52
CA MET A 276 -21.59 4.19 6.67
C MET A 276 -22.08 4.40 8.10
N ALA A 277 -22.55 3.33 8.75
CA ALA A 277 -22.96 3.37 10.16
C ALA A 277 -21.80 3.76 11.09
N ASP A 278 -20.59 3.27 10.79
CA ASP A 278 -19.39 3.65 11.53
C ASP A 278 -19.00 5.13 11.33
N VAL A 279 -19.07 5.64 10.09
CA VAL A 279 -18.86 7.07 9.80
C VAL A 279 -19.89 7.93 10.53
N LEU A 280 -21.17 7.55 10.49
CA LEU A 280 -22.23 8.24 11.23
C LEU A 280 -21.97 8.21 12.74
N ARG A 281 -21.63 7.04 13.30
CA ARG A 281 -21.30 6.90 14.73
C ARG A 281 -20.16 7.82 15.14
N ARG A 282 -19.06 7.85 14.38
CA ARG A 282 -17.91 8.73 14.65
C ARG A 282 -18.29 10.22 14.52
N SER A 283 -19.11 10.57 13.53
CA SER A 283 -19.63 11.93 13.35
C SER A 283 -20.44 12.37 14.57
N LEU A 284 -21.42 11.55 15.00
CA LEU A 284 -22.27 11.84 16.15
C LEU A 284 -21.45 11.96 17.45
N LEU A 285 -20.54 11.01 17.70
CA LEU A 285 -19.67 11.03 18.88
C LEU A 285 -18.81 12.28 18.96
N THR A 286 -18.37 12.81 17.82
CA THR A 286 -17.57 14.04 17.75
C THR A 286 -18.31 15.25 18.33
N PHE A 287 -19.63 15.26 18.22
CA PHE A 287 -20.49 16.33 18.71
C PHE A 287 -21.32 15.93 19.96
N GLY A 288 -20.88 14.89 20.67
CA GLY A 288 -21.51 14.46 21.94
C GLY A 288 -22.85 13.75 21.78
N VAL A 289 -23.22 13.33 20.57
CA VAL A 289 -24.45 12.57 20.29
C VAL A 289 -24.13 11.08 20.22
N SER A 290 -25.01 10.24 20.77
CA SER A 290 -24.84 8.78 20.72
C SER A 290 -25.70 8.14 19.62
N LEU A 291 -25.17 7.14 18.92
CA LEU A 291 -25.95 6.32 17.99
C LEU A 291 -26.55 5.14 18.76
N ALA A 292 -27.84 5.21 19.10
CA ALA A 292 -28.56 4.21 19.90
C ALA A 292 -28.77 2.90 19.14
N SER A 293 -29.17 2.98 17.87
CA SER A 293 -29.29 1.81 17.00
C SER A 293 -28.91 2.14 15.56
N ALA A 294 -28.50 1.11 14.83
CA ALA A 294 -28.28 1.16 13.39
C ALA A 294 -28.83 -0.12 12.75
N THR A 295 -29.94 -0.01 12.04
CA THR A 295 -30.53 -1.10 11.26
C THR A 295 -29.90 -1.09 9.88
N LEU A 296 -29.25 -2.19 9.51
CA LEU A 296 -28.56 -2.36 8.23
C LEU A 296 -29.42 -3.26 7.33
N LEU A 297 -29.83 -2.74 6.19
CA LEU A 297 -30.76 -3.39 5.26
C LEU A 297 -30.05 -3.79 3.97
N ALA A 298 -30.48 -4.91 3.38
CA ALA A 298 -30.05 -5.33 2.05
C ALA A 298 -30.86 -4.59 0.97
N GLY A 299 -30.34 -4.59 -0.27
CA GLY A 299 -31.06 -4.01 -1.40
C GLY A 299 -32.38 -4.74 -1.65
N GLY A 300 -33.50 -4.05 -1.49
CA GLY A 300 -34.86 -4.59 -1.67
C GLY A 300 -35.72 -4.66 -0.41
N ASP A 301 -35.13 -4.53 0.78
CA ASP A 301 -35.89 -4.53 2.03
C ASP A 301 -36.74 -3.26 2.18
N ALA A 302 -37.91 -3.41 2.82
CA ALA A 302 -38.84 -2.31 3.07
C ALA A 302 -38.34 -1.42 4.20
N LEU A 303 -38.12 -0.14 3.89
CA LEU A 303 -37.55 0.84 4.82
C LEU A 303 -38.50 1.21 5.95
N VAL A 304 -39.81 1.22 5.67
CA VAL A 304 -40.88 1.64 6.58
C VAL A 304 -40.97 0.79 7.84
N ASP A 305 -40.74 -0.51 7.71
CA ASP A 305 -40.95 -1.48 8.80
C ASP A 305 -39.91 -1.33 9.93
N HIS A 306 -38.90 -0.50 9.70
CA HIS A 306 -37.78 -0.26 10.62
C HIS A 306 -37.74 1.17 11.17
N LEU A 307 -38.73 2.01 10.86
CA LEU A 307 -38.76 3.40 11.32
C LEU A 307 -39.24 3.49 12.78
N PRO A 308 -38.46 4.11 13.69
CA PRO A 308 -38.90 4.34 15.07
C PRO A 308 -40.06 5.33 15.15
N VAL A 309 -40.86 5.22 16.22
CA VAL A 309 -42.04 6.07 16.47
C VAL A 309 -41.73 7.42 17.10
N GLU A 310 -40.51 7.63 17.61
CA GLU A 310 -40.04 8.89 18.18
C GLU A 310 -38.52 9.06 18.04
N GLY A 311 -38.03 10.30 18.14
CA GLY A 311 -36.60 10.63 18.15
C GLY A 311 -36.02 11.00 16.79
N ASP A 312 -34.70 11.11 16.77
CA ASP A 312 -33.90 11.51 15.61
C ASP A 312 -33.47 10.28 14.80
N LEU A 313 -33.78 10.26 13.51
CA LEU A 313 -33.57 9.12 12.62
C LEU A 313 -32.79 9.50 11.37
N PHE A 314 -31.63 8.89 11.15
CA PHE A 314 -30.90 8.98 9.90
C PHE A 314 -31.33 7.89 8.93
N VAL A 315 -31.64 8.27 7.70
CA VAL A 315 -32.04 7.37 6.62
C VAL A 315 -31.11 7.55 5.43
N VAL A 316 -30.47 6.44 5.03
CA VAL A 316 -29.54 6.39 3.90
C VAL A 316 -29.91 5.22 3.00
N GLY A 317 -29.91 5.41 1.68
CA GLY A 317 -30.25 4.37 0.72
C GLY A 317 -31.72 4.38 0.31
N LEU A 318 -32.27 5.53 -0.07
CA LEU A 318 -33.65 5.70 -0.49
C LEU A 318 -33.91 5.12 -1.89
N SER A 319 -35.13 4.66 -2.12
CA SER A 319 -35.64 4.13 -3.38
C SER A 319 -36.95 4.81 -3.76
N ALA A 320 -37.36 4.60 -5.01
CA ALA A 320 -38.66 5.06 -5.50
C ALA A 320 -39.78 4.46 -4.63
N GLY A 321 -40.57 5.32 -3.99
CA GLY A 321 -41.63 4.95 -3.04
C GLY A 321 -41.33 5.24 -1.57
N ASP A 322 -40.06 5.37 -1.17
CA ASP A 322 -39.71 5.67 0.22
C ASP A 322 -40.13 7.09 0.65
N ALA A 323 -40.15 8.05 -0.28
CA ALA A 323 -40.57 9.43 0.00
C ALA A 323 -42.01 9.49 0.54
N GLY A 324 -42.95 8.79 -0.10
CA GLY A 324 -44.35 8.72 0.36
C GLY A 324 -44.53 7.91 1.65
N ALA A 325 -43.62 6.98 1.91
CA ALA A 325 -43.55 6.21 3.15
C ALA A 325 -43.09 7.09 4.33
N ILE A 326 -42.01 7.85 4.14
CA ILE A 326 -41.50 8.83 5.11
C ILE A 326 -42.55 9.91 5.38
N ALA A 327 -43.22 10.45 4.36
CA ALA A 327 -44.27 11.45 4.52
C ALA A 327 -45.41 10.97 5.44
N ARG A 328 -45.90 9.75 5.22
CA ARG A 328 -46.93 9.13 6.07
C ARG A 328 -46.42 8.92 7.49
N HIS A 329 -45.20 8.42 7.65
CA HIS A 329 -44.61 8.12 8.96
C HIS A 329 -44.40 9.37 9.82
N VAL A 330 -43.82 10.42 9.22
CA VAL A 330 -43.58 11.69 9.91
C VAL A 330 -44.92 12.35 10.24
N SER A 331 -45.91 12.29 9.34
CA SER A 331 -47.24 12.86 9.61
C SER A 331 -47.99 12.15 10.75
N SER A 332 -47.87 10.82 10.87
CA SER A 332 -48.52 10.06 11.94
C SER A 332 -47.80 10.11 13.28
N HIS A 333 -46.49 10.40 13.29
CA HIS A 333 -45.68 10.44 14.51
C HIS A 333 -45.03 11.81 14.69
N GLY A 334 -45.66 12.68 15.50
CA GLY A 334 -45.18 14.06 15.74
C GLY A 334 -43.80 14.17 16.40
N GLY A 335 -43.35 13.13 17.10
CA GLY A 335 -42.07 13.09 17.81
C GLY A 335 -40.87 12.64 16.99
N VAL A 336 -41.03 12.33 15.70
CA VAL A 336 -39.94 11.85 14.82
C VAL A 336 -39.37 12.98 13.97
N ARG A 337 -38.04 13.05 13.87
CA ARG A 337 -37.32 13.88 12.90
C ARG A 337 -36.42 12.99 12.03
N VAL A 338 -36.55 13.12 10.72
CA VAL A 338 -35.90 12.24 9.73
C VAL A 338 -34.83 13.01 8.98
N PHE A 339 -33.59 12.53 9.04
CA PHE A 339 -32.44 13.05 8.33
C PHE A 339 -32.20 12.22 7.08
N VAL A 340 -32.19 12.85 5.91
CA VAL A 340 -31.95 12.19 4.61
C VAL A 340 -30.72 12.77 3.93
N VAL A 341 -30.10 11.97 3.05
CA VAL A 341 -28.97 12.41 2.23
C VAL A 341 -29.48 13.30 1.09
N PHE A 342 -28.85 14.45 0.90
CA PHE A 342 -29.27 15.45 -0.10
C PHE A 342 -29.25 14.91 -1.53
N LEU A 343 -28.23 14.13 -1.91
CA LEU A 343 -28.17 13.56 -3.27
C LEU A 343 -29.32 12.59 -3.54
N GLU A 344 -29.75 11.83 -2.53
CA GLU A 344 -30.89 10.92 -2.65
C GLU A 344 -32.20 11.70 -2.73
N PHE A 345 -32.35 12.75 -1.92
CA PHE A 345 -33.43 13.72 -2.06
C PHE A 345 -33.45 14.37 -3.45
N ALA A 346 -32.30 14.77 -3.99
CA ALA A 346 -32.22 15.41 -5.30
C ALA A 346 -32.63 14.44 -6.43
N LEU A 347 -32.22 13.18 -6.37
CA LEU A 347 -32.65 12.12 -7.29
C LEU A 347 -34.15 11.85 -7.21
N LEU A 348 -34.74 11.94 -6.01
CA LEU A 348 -36.16 11.67 -5.74
C LEU A 348 -36.98 12.96 -5.55
N HIS A 349 -36.48 14.11 -6.00
CA HIS A 349 -37.04 15.43 -5.68
C HIS A 349 -38.53 15.51 -6.00
N ALA A 350 -38.93 15.03 -7.18
CA ALA A 350 -40.32 15.02 -7.61
C ALA A 350 -41.23 14.15 -6.73
N GLU A 351 -40.72 13.05 -6.19
CA GLU A 351 -41.46 12.18 -5.28
C GLU A 351 -41.64 12.84 -3.91
N PHE A 352 -40.61 13.51 -3.39
CA PHE A 352 -40.71 14.30 -2.16
C PHE A 352 -41.68 15.48 -2.30
N VAL A 353 -41.60 16.24 -3.39
CA VAL A 353 -42.55 17.33 -3.68
C VAL A 353 -43.99 16.81 -3.78
N ALA A 354 -44.18 15.65 -4.41
CA ALA A 354 -45.51 15.04 -4.49
C ALA A 354 -46.01 14.54 -3.12
N ALA A 355 -45.15 13.90 -2.33
CA ALA A 355 -45.49 13.31 -1.04
C ALA A 355 -45.75 14.34 0.08
N PHE A 356 -45.08 15.49 0.03
CA PHE A 356 -45.17 16.56 1.02
C PHE A 356 -45.93 17.80 0.51
N ARG A 357 -46.78 17.64 -0.50
CA ARG A 357 -47.56 18.74 -1.10
C ARG A 357 -48.37 19.54 -0.08
N ASP A 358 -48.91 18.85 0.93
CA ASP A 358 -49.74 19.47 1.97
C ASP A 358 -48.90 20.09 3.12
N GLY A 359 -47.57 20.05 3.01
CA GLY A 359 -46.61 20.59 3.99
C GLY A 359 -46.52 19.83 5.31
N ALA A 360 -47.44 18.90 5.59
CA ALA A 360 -47.49 18.13 6.83
C ALA A 360 -46.17 17.37 7.08
N GLY A 361 -45.49 17.70 8.18
CA GLY A 361 -44.25 17.05 8.59
C GLY A 361 -42.99 17.47 7.81
N ALA A 362 -43.09 18.35 6.82
CA ALA A 362 -41.94 18.77 6.00
C ALA A 362 -40.84 19.48 6.83
N ASP A 363 -41.21 20.17 7.91
CA ASP A 363 -40.25 20.81 8.83
C ASP A 363 -39.33 19.80 9.56
N ARG A 364 -39.75 18.53 9.62
CA ARG A 364 -39.07 17.45 10.35
C ARG A 364 -38.32 16.50 9.43
N VAL A 365 -38.33 16.70 8.12
CA VAL A 365 -37.42 16.03 7.20
C VAL A 365 -36.27 16.97 6.92
N VAL A 366 -35.03 16.55 7.18
CA VAL A 366 -33.86 17.43 7.25
C VAL A 366 -32.73 16.87 6.40
N PHE A 367 -32.00 17.73 5.69
CA PHE A 367 -30.82 17.33 4.91
C PHE A 367 -29.77 18.45 4.90
N ALA A 368 -28.54 18.11 4.53
CA ALA A 368 -27.43 19.05 4.42
C ALA A 368 -27.05 19.31 2.96
N THR A 369 -26.96 20.57 2.55
CA THR A 369 -26.63 20.97 1.18
C THR A 369 -25.71 22.20 1.15
N SER A 370 -24.84 22.27 0.14
CA SER A 370 -24.02 23.46 -0.15
C SER A 370 -24.61 24.33 -1.26
N LEU A 371 -25.76 23.96 -1.82
CA LEU A 371 -26.39 24.74 -2.87
C LEU A 371 -27.19 25.91 -2.29
N PRO A 372 -27.25 27.04 -3.00
CA PRO A 372 -28.25 28.05 -2.72
C PRO A 372 -29.64 27.54 -3.13
N HIS A 373 -30.69 28.27 -2.74
CA HIS A 373 -32.05 27.83 -2.99
C HIS A 373 -32.42 28.00 -4.47
N TRP A 374 -32.73 26.89 -5.15
CA TRP A 374 -32.97 26.84 -6.61
C TRP A 374 -34.20 27.60 -7.10
N ASN A 375 -35.13 27.92 -6.20
CA ASN A 375 -36.35 28.69 -6.50
C ASN A 375 -36.42 30.06 -5.82
N ASP A 376 -35.33 30.52 -5.19
CA ASP A 376 -35.32 31.84 -4.52
C ASP A 376 -34.99 32.96 -5.53
N ARG A 377 -36.02 33.66 -6.02
CA ARG A 377 -35.85 34.79 -6.96
C ARG A 377 -35.30 36.05 -6.28
N GLY A 378 -35.49 36.18 -4.97
CA GLY A 378 -35.01 37.31 -4.17
C GLY A 378 -33.63 37.06 -3.58
N SER A 379 -32.97 35.97 -3.98
CA SER A 379 -31.77 35.49 -3.32
C SER A 379 -30.63 36.51 -3.35
N ALA A 380 -29.93 36.61 -2.22
CA ALA A 380 -28.63 37.27 -2.16
C ALA A 380 -27.56 36.48 -2.96
N SER A 381 -27.80 35.19 -3.24
CA SER A 381 -26.88 34.35 -4.00
C SER A 381 -26.82 34.75 -5.48
N GLU A 382 -25.62 35.01 -5.97
CA GLU A 382 -25.37 35.30 -7.38
C GLU A 382 -25.64 34.08 -8.26
N THR A 383 -25.20 32.89 -7.83
CA THR A 383 -25.45 31.62 -8.52
C THR A 383 -26.94 31.37 -8.69
N ALA A 384 -27.76 31.57 -7.64
CA ALA A 384 -29.20 31.38 -7.73
C ALA A 384 -29.87 32.36 -8.70
N ARG A 385 -29.46 33.63 -8.71
CA ARG A 385 -29.99 34.63 -9.66
C ARG A 385 -29.61 34.29 -11.11
N ASN A 386 -28.36 33.93 -11.35
CA ASN A 386 -27.87 33.53 -12.68
C ASN A 386 -28.58 32.27 -13.17
N PHE A 387 -28.77 31.29 -12.29
CA PHE A 387 -29.54 30.08 -12.58
C PHE A 387 -31.00 30.38 -12.91
N ALA A 388 -31.68 31.19 -12.10
CA ALA A 388 -33.08 31.54 -12.33
C ALA A 388 -33.29 32.32 -13.65
N ALA A 389 -32.30 33.11 -14.08
CA ALA A 389 -32.28 33.78 -15.37
C ALA A 389 -32.05 32.81 -16.53
N ALA A 390 -31.15 31.83 -16.36
CA ALA A 390 -30.84 30.83 -17.39
C ALA A 390 -31.92 29.75 -17.55
N VAL A 391 -32.59 29.38 -16.46
CA VAL A 391 -33.68 28.40 -16.42
C VAL A 391 -34.96 29.12 -15.98
N PRO A 392 -35.70 29.74 -16.90
CA PRO A 392 -36.83 30.62 -16.54
C PRO A 392 -38.08 29.85 -16.08
N ARG A 393 -38.26 28.60 -16.52
CA ARG A 393 -39.39 27.75 -16.14
C ARG A 393 -39.18 27.18 -14.74
N GLU A 394 -40.13 27.42 -13.85
CA GLU A 394 -40.02 27.02 -12.44
C GLU A 394 -40.05 25.50 -12.23
N GLU A 395 -40.81 24.78 -13.06
CA GLU A 395 -40.83 23.31 -13.09
C GLU A 395 -39.49 22.67 -13.46
N ASP A 396 -38.64 23.40 -14.19
CA ASP A 396 -37.30 22.95 -14.60
C ASP A 396 -36.24 23.32 -13.55
N ARG A 397 -36.60 24.11 -12.53
CA ARG A 397 -35.70 24.49 -11.42
C ARG A 397 -35.78 23.47 -10.31
N THR A 398 -34.79 22.61 -10.30
CA THR A 398 -34.66 21.47 -9.38
C THR A 398 -33.25 21.48 -8.77
N PRO A 399 -33.02 20.77 -7.66
CA PRO A 399 -31.68 20.64 -7.11
C PRO A 399 -30.69 20.09 -8.15
N LEU A 400 -31.10 19.11 -8.97
CA LEU A 400 -30.24 18.51 -10.00
C LEU A 400 -29.92 19.47 -11.15
N SER A 401 -30.87 20.27 -11.62
CA SER A 401 -30.60 21.28 -12.66
C SER A 401 -29.69 22.39 -12.11
N LEU A 402 -29.84 22.81 -10.86
CA LEU A 402 -28.91 23.76 -10.24
C LEU A 402 -27.49 23.16 -10.10
N MET A 403 -27.37 21.88 -9.72
CA MET A 403 -26.08 21.17 -9.70
C MET A 403 -25.42 21.17 -11.07
N GLY A 404 -26.17 20.81 -12.12
CA GLY A 404 -25.66 20.80 -13.50
C GLY A 404 -25.21 22.19 -13.96
N PHE A 405 -25.99 23.23 -13.62
CA PHE A 405 -25.65 24.62 -13.89
C PHE A 405 -24.34 25.02 -13.21
N ALA A 406 -24.23 24.79 -11.91
CA ALA A 406 -23.07 25.17 -11.11
C ALA A 406 -21.79 24.43 -11.56
N ALA A 407 -21.89 23.12 -11.82
CA ALA A 407 -20.80 22.33 -12.36
C ALA A 407 -20.32 22.87 -13.73
N THR A 408 -21.24 23.27 -14.60
CA THR A 408 -20.91 23.84 -15.91
C THR A 408 -20.18 25.17 -15.79
N ARG A 409 -20.65 26.07 -14.93
CA ARG A 409 -20.01 27.37 -14.68
C ARG A 409 -18.57 27.20 -14.18
N LEU A 410 -18.35 26.19 -13.34
CA LEU A 410 -17.04 25.83 -12.84
C LEU A 410 -16.12 25.26 -13.93
N VAL A 411 -16.64 24.37 -14.77
CA VAL A 411 -15.89 23.81 -15.90
C VAL A 411 -15.49 24.90 -16.90
N HIS A 412 -16.37 25.88 -17.19
CA HIS A 412 -16.02 27.06 -18.00
C HIS A 412 -14.91 27.89 -17.37
N THR A 413 -14.96 28.09 -16.05
CA THR A 413 -13.91 28.81 -15.32
C THR A 413 -12.57 28.07 -15.42
N ALA A 414 -12.57 26.74 -15.30
CA ALA A 414 -11.37 25.92 -15.50
C ALA A 414 -10.85 26.06 -16.93
N LEU A 415 -11.72 25.90 -17.93
CA LEU A 415 -11.38 25.95 -19.35
C LEU A 415 -10.72 27.27 -19.74
N SER A 416 -11.22 28.40 -19.24
CA SER A 416 -10.66 29.74 -19.52
C SER A 416 -9.19 29.92 -19.05
N ARG A 417 -8.72 29.04 -18.17
CA ARG A 417 -7.36 29.07 -17.57
C ARG A 417 -6.48 27.93 -18.07
N MET A 418 -6.99 27.06 -18.94
CA MET A 418 -6.26 25.93 -19.51
C MET A 418 -5.60 26.34 -20.82
N HIS A 419 -4.26 26.23 -20.91
CA HIS A 419 -3.55 26.48 -22.17
C HIS A 419 -3.74 25.32 -23.17
N ARG A 420 -3.89 24.09 -22.67
CA ARG A 420 -4.19 22.90 -23.48
C ARG A 420 -5.39 22.20 -22.85
N VAL A 421 -6.41 21.95 -23.65
CA VAL A 421 -7.59 21.21 -23.22
C VAL A 421 -7.23 19.72 -23.16
N SER A 422 -7.36 19.10 -21.98
CA SER A 422 -7.29 17.64 -21.76
C SER A 422 -7.91 17.28 -20.41
N ALA A 423 -8.27 15.99 -20.23
CA ALA A 423 -8.74 15.45 -18.96
C ALA A 423 -7.74 15.68 -17.80
N GLU A 424 -6.45 15.47 -18.07
CA GLU A 424 -5.38 15.65 -17.09
C GLU A 424 -5.25 17.12 -16.66
N GLN A 425 -5.22 18.05 -17.62
CA GLN A 425 -5.16 19.49 -17.33
C GLN A 425 -6.40 19.98 -16.59
N LEU A 426 -7.56 19.36 -16.82
CA LEU A 426 -8.79 19.66 -16.08
C LEU A 426 -8.68 19.18 -14.63
N ALA A 427 -8.18 17.98 -14.38
CA ALA A 427 -7.92 17.51 -13.01
C ALA A 427 -6.84 18.36 -12.32
N ASP A 428 -5.74 18.66 -13.02
CA ASP A 428 -4.65 19.51 -12.54
C ASP A 428 -5.14 20.89 -12.13
N PHE A 429 -6.09 21.47 -12.87
CA PHE A 429 -6.69 22.74 -12.48
C PHE A 429 -7.27 22.68 -11.06
N PHE A 430 -7.98 21.61 -10.68
CA PHE A 430 -8.54 21.50 -9.34
C PHE A 430 -7.47 21.26 -8.28
N TYR A 431 -6.49 20.39 -8.52
CA TYR A 431 -5.46 20.07 -7.51
C TYR A 431 -4.36 21.12 -7.36
N ASN A 432 -4.12 21.94 -8.40
CA ASN A 432 -3.16 23.05 -8.34
C ASN A 432 -3.74 24.31 -7.69
N ASN A 433 -5.07 24.40 -7.59
CA ASN A 433 -5.75 25.52 -6.95
C ASN A 433 -6.25 25.10 -5.56
N VAL A 434 -5.86 25.85 -4.52
CA VAL A 434 -6.27 25.56 -3.14
C VAL A 434 -7.80 25.58 -3.00
N ALA A 435 -8.48 26.51 -3.66
CA ALA A 435 -9.92 26.55 -3.79
C ALA A 435 -10.30 27.30 -5.07
N VAL A 436 -11.47 27.01 -5.62
CA VAL A 436 -11.99 27.66 -6.82
C VAL A 436 -13.31 28.33 -6.47
N ALA A 437 -13.38 29.64 -6.67
CA ALA A 437 -14.60 30.41 -6.50
C ALA A 437 -15.23 30.71 -7.86
N VAL A 438 -16.54 30.49 -7.96
CA VAL A 438 -17.34 30.82 -9.15
C VAL A 438 -18.65 31.42 -8.67
N ASP A 439 -18.96 32.61 -9.20
CA ASP A 439 -20.02 33.46 -8.68
C ASP A 439 -19.81 33.61 -7.15
N ASP A 440 -20.79 33.22 -6.32
CA ASP A 440 -20.71 33.22 -4.85
C ASP A 440 -20.45 31.85 -4.22
N MET A 441 -20.22 30.81 -5.02
CA MET A 441 -19.89 29.46 -4.58
C MET A 441 -18.38 29.24 -4.47
N LEU A 442 -17.97 28.45 -3.48
CA LEU A 442 -16.57 28.11 -3.21
C LEU A 442 -16.38 26.59 -3.20
N TYR A 443 -15.46 26.10 -4.01
CA TYR A 443 -15.13 24.68 -4.15
C TYR A 443 -13.71 24.39 -3.66
N GLY A 444 -13.53 23.26 -2.99
CA GLY A 444 -12.27 22.80 -2.41
C GLY A 444 -12.24 22.88 -0.88
N PRO A 445 -11.09 22.64 -0.22
CA PRO A 445 -9.81 22.41 -0.84
C PRO A 445 -9.67 21.03 -1.50
N PHE A 446 -8.93 21.00 -2.61
CA PHE A 446 -8.49 19.79 -3.27
C PHE A 446 -7.01 19.56 -2.92
N ALA A 447 -6.64 18.34 -2.58
CA ALA A 447 -5.26 17.96 -2.30
C ALA A 447 -4.96 16.62 -2.96
N ASP A 448 -3.91 16.60 -3.79
CA ASP A 448 -3.41 15.38 -4.38
C ASP A 448 -2.68 14.58 -3.30
N GLY A 449 -3.06 13.30 -3.10
CA GLY A 449 -2.63 12.51 -1.94
C GLY A 449 -1.10 12.33 -1.81
N GLY A 450 -0.32 12.64 -2.85
CA GLY A 450 1.14 12.67 -2.83
C GLY A 450 1.78 13.84 -2.07
N ALA A 451 1.01 14.88 -1.72
CA ALA A 451 1.53 16.11 -1.08
C ALA A 451 1.53 16.11 0.46
N CYS A 452 1.12 15.02 1.12
CA CYS A 452 1.10 14.96 2.59
C CYS A 452 1.88 13.79 3.18
N PRO A 453 2.37 13.94 4.42
CA PRO A 453 2.88 12.82 5.20
C PRO A 453 1.75 11.81 5.46
N ALA A 454 2.00 10.53 5.17
CA ALA A 454 1.05 9.45 5.38
C ALA A 454 0.59 9.41 6.85
N THR A 455 -0.72 9.46 7.08
CA THR A 455 -1.30 9.23 8.41
C THR A 455 -1.31 7.74 8.72
N GLU A 456 -1.18 7.39 10.01
CA GLU A 456 -1.07 6.02 10.54
C GLU A 456 -2.24 5.07 10.19
N SER A 457 -3.34 5.60 9.64
CA SER A 457 -4.52 4.85 9.20
C SER A 457 -4.43 4.26 7.79
N GLY A 458 -3.38 4.54 7.02
CA GLY A 458 -3.21 4.01 5.66
C GLY A 458 -4.17 4.59 4.61
N ALA A 459 -5.05 5.53 4.96
CA ALA A 459 -5.78 6.35 4.00
C ALA A 459 -4.84 7.48 3.53
N GLY A 460 -4.57 7.56 2.22
CA GLY A 460 -3.80 8.67 1.66
C GLY A 460 -4.45 10.02 2.01
N CYS A 461 -3.64 11.08 2.15
CA CYS A 461 -4.12 12.43 2.50
C CYS A 461 -4.84 13.16 1.35
N GLY A 462 -5.25 12.43 0.31
CA GLY A 462 -5.98 13.02 -0.80
C GLY A 462 -7.27 13.67 -0.29
N ARG A 463 -7.41 14.99 -0.47
CA ARG A 463 -8.63 15.73 -0.11
C ARG A 463 -9.39 16.00 -1.39
N ASN A 464 -10.62 15.50 -1.44
CA ASN A 464 -11.53 15.74 -2.54
C ASN A 464 -12.95 15.89 -1.98
N TYR A 465 -13.06 16.78 -1.00
CA TYR A 465 -14.31 17.06 -0.33
C TYR A 465 -15.14 18.06 -1.11
N GLY A 466 -14.53 18.94 -1.90
CA GLY A 466 -15.19 19.64 -3.00
C GLY A 466 -16.17 20.74 -2.58
N ALA A 467 -17.17 20.40 -1.78
CA ALA A 467 -18.15 21.33 -1.24
C ALA A 467 -17.66 21.99 0.05
N THR A 468 -17.89 23.30 0.13
CA THR A 468 -17.77 24.11 1.35
C THR A 468 -19.13 24.73 1.68
N ARG A 469 -19.22 25.43 2.83
CA ARG A 469 -20.42 26.21 3.20
C ARG A 469 -21.71 25.38 3.13
N ILE A 470 -21.68 24.20 3.73
CA ILE A 470 -22.79 23.27 3.81
C ILE A 470 -23.72 23.74 4.93
N SER A 471 -24.98 23.98 4.58
CA SER A 471 -26.06 24.39 5.50
C SER A 471 -27.04 23.23 5.72
N VAL A 472 -27.82 23.29 6.80
CA VAL A 472 -28.84 22.27 7.11
C VAL A 472 -30.23 22.84 6.90
N TRP A 473 -31.02 22.19 6.06
CA TRP A 473 -32.34 22.66 5.66
C TRP A 473 -33.42 21.68 6.11
N PRO A 474 -34.60 22.19 6.52
CA PRO A 474 -35.81 21.39 6.52
C PRO A 474 -36.32 21.23 5.08
N LEU A 475 -37.03 20.15 4.80
CA LEU A 475 -37.69 19.93 3.51
C LEU A 475 -38.69 21.04 3.21
N ALA A 476 -39.34 21.60 4.23
CA ALA A 476 -40.20 22.78 4.10
C ALA A 476 -39.48 23.95 3.39
N ARG A 477 -38.19 24.17 3.66
CA ARG A 477 -37.39 25.19 2.96
C ARG A 477 -37.15 24.84 1.50
N ALA A 478 -36.92 23.58 1.16
CA ALA A 478 -36.81 23.18 -0.26
C ALA A 478 -38.11 23.40 -1.05
N LEU A 479 -39.26 23.38 -0.37
CA LEU A 479 -40.57 23.64 -0.98
C LEU A 479 -40.92 25.13 -0.99
N ASP A 480 -40.50 25.89 0.03
CA ASP A 480 -40.73 27.33 0.16
C ASP A 480 -39.43 28.08 0.54
N PRO A 481 -38.89 28.94 -0.36
CA PRO A 481 -37.67 29.71 -0.10
C PRO A 481 -37.75 30.64 1.12
N ALA A 482 -38.96 31.01 1.56
CA ALA A 482 -39.16 31.90 2.70
C ALA A 482 -38.83 31.25 4.05
N VAL A 483 -38.86 29.91 4.14
CA VAL A 483 -38.54 29.18 5.37
C VAL A 483 -37.01 29.25 5.60
N PRO A 484 -36.51 29.70 6.77
CA PRO A 484 -35.08 29.85 7.01
C PRO A 484 -34.34 28.50 7.10
N GLU A 485 -33.01 28.54 6.98
CA GLU A 485 -32.15 27.39 7.26
C GLU A 485 -32.18 27.01 8.76
N LEU A 486 -32.04 25.72 9.08
CA LEU A 486 -31.98 25.22 10.46
C LEU A 486 -30.59 25.41 11.07
N PHE A 487 -29.56 25.31 10.24
CA PHE A 487 -28.17 25.49 10.64
C PHE A 487 -27.41 26.26 9.56
N PRO A 488 -26.66 27.31 9.95
CA PRO A 488 -25.94 28.13 8.99
C PRO A 488 -24.87 27.35 8.22
N ALA A 489 -24.48 27.89 7.08
CA ALA A 489 -23.47 27.30 6.21
C ALA A 489 -22.10 27.19 6.90
N VAL A 490 -21.59 25.96 7.06
CA VAL A 490 -20.28 25.65 7.65
C VAL A 490 -19.39 24.88 6.69
N THR A 491 -18.07 24.96 6.88
CA THR A 491 -17.12 24.09 6.18
C THR A 491 -16.63 23.02 7.16
N PRO A 492 -17.01 21.75 7.00
CA PRO A 492 -16.73 20.72 8.00
C PRO A 492 -15.23 20.45 8.10
N SER A 493 -14.73 20.29 9.33
CA SER A 493 -13.31 19.97 9.57
C SER A 493 -12.94 18.55 9.14
N MET A 494 -13.92 17.65 9.06
CA MET A 494 -13.75 16.21 8.82
C MET A 494 -12.76 15.54 9.79
N LYS A 495 -12.62 16.11 11.00
CA LYS A 495 -11.85 15.54 12.10
C LYS A 495 -12.80 14.91 13.09
N TYR A 496 -12.65 13.60 13.29
CA TYR A 496 -13.46 12.85 14.23
C TYR A 496 -12.80 12.84 15.60
N ALA A 497 -13.61 12.93 16.67
CA ALA A 497 -13.12 12.71 18.02
C ALA A 497 -12.63 11.26 18.15
N ASP A 498 -11.43 11.09 18.69
CA ASP A 498 -10.90 9.77 19.01
C ASP A 498 -11.60 9.24 20.28
N PRO A 499 -12.33 8.12 20.21
CA PRO A 499 -12.94 7.50 21.39
C PRO A 499 -11.92 7.16 22.48
N ALA A 500 -10.63 7.00 22.13
CA ALA A 500 -9.54 6.73 23.07
C ALA A 500 -8.92 8.00 23.69
N ALA A 501 -9.17 9.19 23.12
CA ALA A 501 -8.68 10.46 23.63
C ALA A 501 -9.60 11.09 24.69
N GLY A 502 -10.85 10.63 24.77
CA GLY A 502 -11.73 10.89 25.90
C GLY A 502 -11.27 10.06 27.09
N GLY A 503 -10.55 10.67 28.03
CA GLY A 503 -10.11 10.01 29.26
C GLY A 503 -11.23 9.25 29.99
N LEU A 504 -10.81 8.27 30.81
CA LEU A 504 -11.67 7.39 31.61
C LEU A 504 -12.90 8.13 32.16
N THR A 505 -14.10 7.67 31.81
CA THR A 505 -15.36 8.20 32.38
C THR A 505 -15.32 8.19 33.90
N ALA A 506 -16.06 9.07 34.58
CA ALA A 506 -16.01 9.19 36.05
C ALA A 506 -16.18 7.85 36.80
N ARG A 507 -16.94 6.90 36.23
CA ARG A 507 -17.11 5.54 36.76
C ARG A 507 -15.86 4.67 36.60
N LEU A 508 -15.17 4.79 35.46
CA LEU A 508 -13.87 4.16 35.24
C LEU A 508 -12.77 4.82 36.08
N LEU A 509 -12.84 6.13 36.32
CA LEU A 509 -11.92 6.83 37.23
C LEU A 509 -12.11 6.36 38.68
N ILE A 510 -13.36 6.20 39.15
CA ILE A 510 -13.65 5.63 40.48
C ILE A 510 -13.18 4.18 40.55
N GLY A 511 -13.37 3.39 39.48
CA GLY A 511 -12.86 2.03 39.37
C GLY A 511 -11.34 1.95 39.37
N VAL A 512 -10.66 2.88 38.71
CA VAL A 512 -9.19 3.01 38.70
C VAL A 512 -8.68 3.54 40.04
N ILE A 513 -9.36 4.46 40.72
CA ILE A 513 -8.96 4.95 42.05
C ILE A 513 -9.14 3.86 43.10
N ALA A 514 -10.27 3.14 43.08
CA ALA A 514 -10.50 1.98 43.95
C ALA A 514 -9.54 0.84 43.63
N GLY A 515 -9.29 0.59 42.33
CA GLY A 515 -8.32 -0.39 41.85
C GLY A 515 -6.88 -0.03 42.20
N CYS A 516 -6.49 1.25 42.14
CA CYS A 516 -5.18 1.75 42.55
C CYS A 516 -5.03 1.74 44.07
N ALA A 517 -6.08 2.04 44.84
CA ALA A 517 -6.04 1.92 46.30
C ALA A 517 -5.89 0.47 46.74
N ALA A 518 -6.63 -0.45 46.11
CA ALA A 518 -6.51 -1.89 46.33
C ALA A 518 -5.14 -2.42 45.85
N ALA A 519 -4.64 -1.95 44.71
CA ALA A 519 -3.32 -2.31 44.18
C ALA A 519 -2.18 -1.70 45.02
N LEU A 520 -2.34 -0.52 45.62
CA LEU A 520 -1.34 0.07 46.52
C LEU A 520 -1.29 -0.67 47.85
N LEU A 521 -2.43 -1.14 48.36
CA LEU A 521 -2.52 -2.04 49.52
C LEU A 521 -1.90 -3.42 49.19
N LEU A 522 -2.19 -3.95 48.00
CA LEU A 522 -1.59 -5.19 47.52
C LEU A 522 -0.08 -5.04 47.27
N VAL A 523 0.39 -3.90 46.76
CA VAL A 523 1.82 -3.58 46.55
C VAL A 523 2.53 -3.29 47.87
N ALA A 524 1.86 -2.74 48.89
CA ALA A 524 2.43 -2.59 50.22
C ALA A 524 2.61 -3.95 50.92
N VAL A 525 1.62 -4.85 50.79
CA VAL A 525 1.69 -6.22 51.31
C VAL A 525 2.67 -7.08 50.49
N LEU A 526 2.69 -6.96 49.15
CA LEU A 526 3.66 -7.63 48.28
C LEU A 526 5.08 -7.06 48.42
N ARG A 527 5.28 -5.77 48.72
CA ARG A 527 6.61 -5.23 49.05
C ARG A 527 7.13 -5.71 50.39
N TYR A 528 6.24 -6.04 51.33
CA TYR A 528 6.61 -6.67 52.60
C TYR A 528 7.00 -8.15 52.40
N PHE A 529 6.33 -8.88 51.49
CA PHE A 529 6.59 -10.30 51.23
C PHE A 529 7.56 -10.61 50.05
N CYS A 530 7.86 -9.66 49.15
CA CYS A 530 8.70 -9.87 47.96
C CYS A 530 9.89 -8.90 47.85
N ARG A 531 10.63 -8.65 48.93
CA ARG A 531 12.02 -8.15 48.82
C ARG A 531 12.95 -9.31 48.46
N SER A 532 13.02 -9.64 47.17
CA SER A 532 14.22 -10.26 46.59
C SER A 532 14.69 -9.40 45.43
N SER A 533 15.30 -8.26 45.77
CA SER A 533 16.32 -7.69 44.91
C SER A 533 17.40 -8.75 44.77
N ARG A 534 17.79 -9.12 43.53
CA ARG A 534 18.95 -10.00 43.27
C ARG A 534 20.08 -9.62 44.23
N ASP A 535 20.47 -10.54 45.10
CA ASP A 535 21.47 -10.28 46.12
C ASP A 535 22.86 -10.23 45.46
N ASN A 536 23.30 -9.03 45.13
CA ASN A 536 24.62 -8.78 44.56
C ASN A 536 25.72 -8.65 45.62
N ALA A 537 25.45 -8.90 46.91
CA ALA A 537 26.49 -8.79 47.94
C ALA A 537 27.68 -9.72 47.65
N ASN A 538 27.37 -10.93 47.14
CA ASN A 538 28.34 -11.99 46.92
C ASN A 538 28.99 -11.98 45.52
N ALA A 539 28.54 -11.14 44.59
CA ALA A 539 29.16 -11.01 43.27
C ALA A 539 30.63 -10.52 43.38
N PRO A 540 31.61 -11.18 42.74
CA PRO A 540 32.93 -10.60 42.48
C PRO A 540 32.83 -9.34 41.61
N LYS A 541 33.27 -8.19 42.12
CA LYS A 541 33.11 -6.87 41.44
C LYS A 541 34.44 -6.24 41.02
N GLU A 542 35.53 -6.69 41.62
CA GLU A 542 36.83 -6.05 41.49
C GLU A 542 37.59 -6.61 40.29
N ARG A 543 37.84 -5.77 39.29
CA ARG A 543 38.46 -6.18 38.01
C ARG A 543 39.90 -6.69 38.13
N LEU A 544 40.58 -6.34 39.23
CA LEU A 544 41.98 -6.70 39.47
C LEU A 544 42.13 -8.00 40.28
N HIS A 545 41.03 -8.54 40.82
CA HIS A 545 41.05 -9.78 41.59
C HIS A 545 40.60 -10.97 40.74
N PRO A 546 41.29 -12.12 40.81
CA PRO A 546 40.84 -13.33 40.12
C PRO A 546 39.44 -13.75 40.57
N VAL A 547 38.62 -14.15 39.61
CA VAL A 547 37.29 -14.71 39.84
C VAL A 547 37.35 -16.21 39.57
N THR A 548 36.78 -17.00 40.47
CA THR A 548 36.57 -18.43 40.23
C THR A 548 35.19 -18.63 39.63
N LEU A 549 35.16 -19.12 38.39
CA LEU A 549 33.93 -19.45 37.68
C LEU A 549 33.70 -20.97 37.70
N VAL A 550 32.47 -21.35 37.99
CA VAL A 550 31.97 -22.71 37.95
C VAL A 550 30.89 -22.78 36.89
N PHE A 551 31.04 -23.71 35.95
CA PHE A 551 29.98 -24.11 35.05
C PHE A 551 29.49 -25.49 35.45
N THR A 552 28.18 -25.66 35.43
CA THR A 552 27.54 -26.97 35.63
C THR A 552 26.56 -27.23 34.51
N ASP A 553 26.36 -28.49 34.18
CA ASP A 553 25.33 -28.93 33.24
C ASP A 553 24.90 -30.36 33.57
N ILE A 554 23.66 -30.74 33.23
CA ILE A 554 23.21 -32.11 33.41
C ILE A 554 23.70 -32.95 32.22
N GLU A 555 24.26 -34.13 32.52
CA GLU A 555 24.66 -35.05 31.47
C GLU A 555 23.46 -35.59 30.71
N SER A 556 23.56 -35.64 29.39
CA SER A 556 22.52 -36.20 28.52
C SER A 556 21.12 -35.65 28.78
N SER A 557 21.00 -34.38 29.20
CA SER A 557 19.72 -33.78 29.62
C SER A 557 18.65 -33.85 28.52
N THR A 558 19.01 -33.63 27.25
CA THR A 558 18.09 -33.79 26.11
C THR A 558 17.58 -35.22 25.96
N ALA A 559 18.44 -36.23 26.17
CA ALA A 559 18.03 -37.63 26.10
C ALA A 559 17.13 -38.01 27.29
N LEU A 560 17.42 -37.48 28.48
CA LEU A 560 16.55 -37.65 29.65
C LEU A 560 15.18 -36.97 29.46
N TRP A 561 15.12 -35.80 28.83
CA TRP A 561 13.86 -35.15 28.48
C TRP A 561 13.02 -35.98 27.49
N ALA A 562 13.67 -36.73 26.59
CA ALA A 562 13.00 -37.63 25.67
C ALA A 562 12.56 -38.96 26.34
N ALA A 563 13.40 -39.52 27.20
CA ALA A 563 13.14 -40.80 27.87
C ALA A 563 12.16 -40.69 29.05
N CYS A 564 12.24 -39.59 29.82
CA CYS A 564 11.48 -39.39 31.06
C CYS A 564 10.80 -38.00 31.11
N PRO A 565 9.91 -37.65 30.15
CA PRO A 565 9.34 -36.31 30.02
C PRO A 565 8.49 -35.86 31.22
N GLU A 566 7.81 -36.78 31.90
CA GLU A 566 6.96 -36.48 33.06
C GLU A 566 7.78 -36.20 34.34
N THR A 567 8.91 -36.88 34.50
CA THR A 567 9.75 -36.83 35.71
C THR A 567 10.77 -35.68 35.66
N MET A 568 11.21 -35.29 34.47
CA MET A 568 12.25 -34.27 34.27
C MET A 568 11.90 -32.85 34.75
N PRO A 569 10.67 -32.33 34.63
CA PRO A 569 10.32 -31.01 35.16
C PRO A 569 10.59 -30.86 36.66
N ASP A 570 10.14 -31.83 37.45
CA ASP A 570 10.30 -31.83 38.91
C ASP A 570 11.75 -32.12 39.33
N ALA A 571 12.44 -33.00 38.59
CA ALA A 571 13.85 -33.29 38.81
C ALA A 571 14.73 -32.05 38.54
N VAL A 572 14.51 -31.34 37.42
CA VAL A 572 15.26 -30.11 37.09
C VAL A 572 14.93 -28.97 38.06
N ALA A 573 13.66 -28.82 38.47
CA ALA A 573 13.27 -27.83 39.47
C ALA A 573 13.95 -28.09 40.83
N THR A 574 14.09 -29.36 41.19
CA THR A 574 14.79 -29.78 42.42
C THR A 574 16.30 -29.58 42.28
N HIS A 575 16.90 -29.91 41.14
CA HIS A 575 18.29 -29.58 40.80
C HIS A 575 18.57 -28.07 40.98
N HIS A 576 17.70 -27.19 40.45
CA HIS A 576 17.83 -25.74 40.64
C HIS A 576 17.78 -25.33 42.11
N ARG A 577 16.87 -25.92 42.88
CA ARG A 577 16.70 -25.61 44.31
C ARG A 577 17.93 -25.99 45.13
N LEU A 578 18.49 -27.17 44.88
CA LEU A 578 19.68 -27.68 45.58
C LEU A 578 20.91 -26.83 45.25
N ILE A 579 21.16 -26.54 43.97
CA ILE A 579 22.30 -25.70 43.56
C ILE A 579 22.19 -24.29 44.16
N ARG A 580 21.01 -23.66 44.11
CA ARG A 580 20.80 -22.33 44.70
C ARG A 580 21.00 -22.31 46.21
N SER A 581 20.61 -23.36 46.91
CA SER A 581 20.89 -23.52 48.35
C SER A 581 22.40 -23.54 48.63
N LEU A 582 23.17 -24.27 47.82
CA LEU A 582 24.62 -24.33 47.94
C LEU A 582 25.31 -23.02 47.56
N ILE A 583 24.83 -22.32 46.53
CA ILE A 583 25.30 -20.97 46.16
C ILE A 583 25.16 -20.02 47.35
N ALA A 584 23.99 -20.03 48.01
CA ALA A 584 23.75 -19.21 49.19
C ALA A 584 24.64 -19.63 50.39
N LYS A 585 24.77 -20.94 50.66
CA LYS A 585 25.59 -21.49 51.76
C LYS A 585 27.06 -21.08 51.65
N TYR A 586 27.63 -21.19 50.46
CA TYR A 586 29.04 -20.87 50.20
C TYR A 586 29.30 -19.40 49.82
N ARG A 587 28.26 -18.56 49.88
CA ARG A 587 28.33 -17.14 49.52
C ARG A 587 28.92 -16.92 48.12
N CYS A 588 28.55 -17.78 47.19
CA CYS A 588 28.82 -17.60 45.76
C CYS A 588 27.68 -16.81 45.10
N TYR A 589 27.83 -16.49 43.83
CA TYR A 589 26.90 -15.67 43.07
C TYR A 589 26.41 -16.40 41.82
N GLU A 590 25.09 -16.57 41.70
CA GLU A 590 24.45 -17.06 40.48
C GLU A 590 24.51 -15.97 39.41
N VAL A 591 25.30 -16.19 38.36
CA VAL A 591 25.43 -15.25 37.24
C VAL A 591 24.20 -15.35 36.35
N LYS A 592 23.95 -16.56 35.83
CA LYS A 592 22.80 -16.88 34.98
C LYS A 592 22.60 -18.39 34.94
N THR A 593 21.39 -18.78 34.54
CA THR A 593 21.02 -20.16 34.23
C THR A 593 20.54 -20.19 32.77
N ILE A 594 21.03 -21.15 31.98
CA ILE A 594 20.62 -21.36 30.59
C ILE A 594 20.14 -22.81 30.48
N GLY A 595 18.81 -23.01 30.44
CA GLY A 595 18.24 -24.35 30.59
C GLY A 595 18.53 -24.90 31.97
N ASP A 596 19.24 -26.02 32.01
CA ASP A 596 19.77 -26.73 33.17
C ASP A 596 21.22 -26.35 33.52
N ALA A 597 21.90 -25.57 32.67
CA ALA A 597 23.28 -25.17 32.92
C ALA A 597 23.37 -23.95 33.85
N PHE A 598 24.21 -24.01 34.88
CA PHE A 598 24.50 -22.87 35.76
C PHE A 598 25.87 -22.27 35.47
N MET A 599 25.92 -20.95 35.48
CA MET A 599 27.15 -20.18 35.60
C MET A 599 27.19 -19.52 36.98
N ILE A 600 28.18 -19.89 37.79
CA ILE A 600 28.35 -19.43 39.18
C ILE A 600 29.71 -18.73 39.30
N ALA A 601 29.74 -17.59 39.97
CA ALA A 601 30.96 -16.85 40.27
C ALA A 601 31.22 -16.81 41.78
N CYS A 602 32.43 -17.15 42.20
CA CYS A 602 32.84 -17.13 43.60
C CYS A 602 34.05 -16.21 43.76
N LYS A 603 34.09 -15.46 44.88
CA LYS A 603 35.23 -14.62 45.26
C LYS A 603 36.43 -15.44 45.76
N SER A 604 36.18 -16.67 46.21
CA SER A 604 37.20 -17.60 46.72
C SER A 604 37.18 -18.89 45.92
N ALA A 605 38.36 -19.34 45.50
CA ALA A 605 38.54 -20.62 44.83
C ALA A 605 38.16 -21.80 45.74
N PHE A 606 38.46 -21.71 47.04
CA PHE A 606 38.10 -22.76 47.99
C PHE A 606 36.60 -22.87 48.20
N ALA A 607 35.89 -21.73 48.29
CA ALA A 607 34.43 -21.73 48.37
C ALA A 607 33.78 -22.39 47.14
N ALA A 608 34.31 -22.12 45.94
CA ALA A 608 33.86 -22.77 44.70
C ALA A 608 34.09 -24.29 44.75
N VAL A 609 35.28 -24.74 45.19
CA VAL A 609 35.62 -26.16 45.29
C VAL A 609 34.75 -26.88 46.33
N GLN A 610 34.46 -26.23 47.46
CA GLN A 610 33.55 -26.78 48.48
C GLN A 610 32.11 -26.87 47.96
N LEU A 611 31.63 -25.85 47.25
CA LEU A 611 30.31 -25.84 46.62
C LEU A 611 30.14 -27.02 45.68
N VAL A 612 31.08 -27.22 44.75
CA VAL A 612 30.97 -28.30 43.75
C VAL A 612 31.19 -29.68 44.35
N ARG A 613 31.98 -29.78 45.42
CA ARG A 613 32.13 -31.02 46.20
C ARG A 613 30.81 -31.42 46.85
N GLU A 614 30.20 -30.49 47.58
CA GLU A 614 28.93 -30.73 48.28
C GLU A 614 27.78 -30.90 47.29
N LEU A 615 27.83 -30.24 46.12
CA LEU A 615 26.86 -30.44 45.04
C LEU A 615 26.78 -31.93 44.65
N GLN A 616 27.92 -32.57 44.38
CA GLN A 616 27.93 -33.99 44.02
C GLN A 616 27.42 -34.91 45.14
N GLN A 617 27.68 -34.55 46.40
CA GLN A 617 27.27 -35.34 47.57
C GLN A 617 25.78 -35.18 47.88
N VAL A 618 25.26 -33.96 47.80
CA VAL A 618 23.84 -33.66 48.03
C VAL A 618 22.99 -34.29 46.95
N PHE A 619 23.42 -34.24 45.69
CA PHE A 619 22.71 -34.90 44.59
C PHE A 619 22.66 -36.42 44.76
N LEU A 620 23.75 -37.03 45.23
CA LEU A 620 23.81 -38.45 45.55
C LEU A 620 22.89 -38.83 46.73
N GLN A 621 22.80 -37.99 47.76
CA GLN A 621 22.00 -38.27 48.97
C GLN A 621 20.53 -37.91 48.81
N HIS A 622 20.17 -37.15 47.77
CA HIS A 622 18.80 -36.69 47.58
C HIS A 622 17.88 -37.84 47.16
N ASP A 623 16.69 -37.91 47.75
CA ASP A 623 15.65 -38.83 47.30
C ASP A 623 14.93 -38.22 46.10
N TRP A 624 15.27 -38.71 44.91
CA TRP A 624 14.68 -38.26 43.64
C TRP A 624 13.26 -38.81 43.42
N GLY A 625 12.76 -39.69 44.29
CA GLY A 625 11.41 -40.26 44.21
C GLY A 625 11.18 -41.18 43.02
N THR A 626 12.22 -41.49 42.24
CA THR A 626 12.18 -42.31 41.03
C THR A 626 13.53 -42.98 40.77
N SER A 627 13.53 -44.19 40.19
CA SER A 627 14.75 -44.83 39.65
C SER A 627 14.90 -44.64 38.14
N GLU A 628 13.88 -44.09 37.46
CA GLU A 628 13.82 -44.00 35.99
C GLU A 628 15.01 -43.23 35.40
N ILE A 629 15.47 -42.20 36.11
CA ILE A 629 16.63 -41.39 35.69
C ILE A 629 17.92 -42.23 35.72
N ASP A 630 18.12 -43.03 36.78
CA ASP A 630 19.27 -43.91 36.90
C ASP A 630 19.22 -45.05 35.88
N ASP A 631 18.03 -45.62 35.66
CA ASP A 631 17.79 -46.64 34.63
C ASP A 631 18.13 -46.11 33.23
N ALA A 632 17.70 -44.90 32.90
CA ALA A 632 18.01 -44.26 31.62
C ALA A 632 19.52 -44.03 31.42
N TYR A 633 20.25 -43.56 32.43
CA TYR A 633 21.71 -43.40 32.32
C TYR A 633 22.44 -44.73 32.10
N ARG A 634 21.99 -45.81 32.74
CA ARG A 634 22.59 -47.14 32.52
C ARG A 634 22.35 -47.63 31.10
N MET A 635 21.12 -47.45 30.58
CA MET A 635 20.83 -47.76 29.18
C MET A 635 21.72 -46.97 28.22
N PHE A 636 21.88 -45.65 28.44
CA PHE A 636 22.75 -44.83 27.59
C PHE A 636 24.22 -45.28 27.60
N GLU A 637 24.71 -45.81 28.73
CA GLU A 637 26.05 -46.37 28.79
C GLU A 637 26.17 -47.72 28.08
N GLU A 638 25.14 -48.58 28.16
CA GLU A 638 25.11 -49.85 27.43
C GLU A 638 25.05 -49.63 25.93
N ASP A 639 24.15 -48.76 25.45
CA ASP A 639 24.04 -48.38 24.04
C ASP A 639 25.40 -47.86 23.51
N ARG A 640 26.08 -47.01 24.29
CA ARG A 640 27.40 -46.48 23.90
C ARG A 640 28.49 -47.56 23.87
N ALA A 641 28.40 -48.60 24.70
CA ALA A 641 29.35 -49.71 24.68
C ALA A 641 29.11 -50.70 23.53
N GLU A 642 27.90 -50.74 22.97
CA GLU A 642 27.64 -51.44 21.71
C GLU A 642 28.26 -50.70 20.52
N GLU A 643 28.22 -49.35 20.55
CA GLU A 643 28.76 -48.51 19.48
C GLU A 643 30.29 -48.37 19.50
N ASP A 644 30.90 -48.28 20.70
CA ASP A 644 32.34 -48.11 20.89
C ASP A 644 32.92 -49.25 21.71
N ALA A 645 33.59 -50.18 21.03
CA ALA A 645 34.20 -51.35 21.66
C ALA A 645 35.32 -51.01 22.66
N GLU A 646 35.90 -49.80 22.60
CA GLU A 646 36.89 -49.31 23.56
C GLU A 646 36.23 -48.67 24.81
N TYR A 647 34.93 -48.35 24.73
CA TYR A 647 34.16 -47.77 25.84
C TYR A 647 33.66 -48.86 26.79
N VAL A 648 34.09 -48.76 28.05
CA VAL A 648 33.61 -49.62 29.13
C VAL A 648 32.59 -48.85 29.97
N PRO A 649 31.31 -49.32 30.09
CA PRO A 649 30.30 -48.69 30.92
C PRO A 649 30.78 -48.52 32.37
N PRO A 650 30.94 -47.28 32.87
CA PRO A 650 31.46 -47.06 34.22
C PRO A 650 30.45 -47.43 35.31
N THR A 651 29.15 -47.45 35.02
CA THR A 651 28.10 -47.64 36.03
C THR A 651 27.07 -48.71 35.68
N ALA A 652 26.77 -48.94 34.40
CA ALA A 652 25.68 -49.84 33.98
C ALA A 652 25.85 -51.28 34.46
N ARG A 653 27.10 -51.78 34.49
CA ARG A 653 27.43 -53.16 34.88
C ARG A 653 27.75 -53.33 36.37
N LEU A 654 27.47 -52.33 37.20
CA LEU A 654 27.65 -52.42 38.65
C LEU A 654 26.45 -53.13 39.31
N ASP A 655 26.71 -53.87 40.38
CA ASP A 655 25.64 -54.39 41.24
C ASP A 655 24.80 -53.25 41.82
N ALA A 656 23.48 -53.45 41.96
CA ALA A 656 22.55 -52.40 42.37
C ALA A 656 22.88 -51.80 43.76
N ALA A 657 23.43 -52.60 44.69
CA ALA A 657 23.85 -52.10 46.00
C ALA A 657 25.11 -51.23 45.90
N VAL A 658 26.03 -51.58 45.00
CA VAL A 658 27.25 -50.81 44.72
C VAL A 658 26.91 -49.52 43.96
N TYR A 659 26.00 -49.59 42.99
CA TYR A 659 25.56 -48.44 42.20
C TYR A 659 25.02 -47.33 43.09
N ARG A 660 24.07 -47.65 43.98
CA ARG A 660 23.42 -46.66 44.86
C ARG A 660 24.38 -45.99 45.85
N GLN A 661 25.53 -46.61 46.13
CA GLN A 661 26.56 -46.01 46.97
C GLN A 661 27.27 -44.83 46.29
N TYR A 662 27.35 -44.83 44.96
CA TYR A 662 28.14 -43.86 44.19
C TYR A 662 27.31 -43.00 43.22
N TRP A 663 26.12 -43.46 42.83
CA TRP A 663 25.26 -42.86 41.81
C TRP A 663 23.79 -42.90 42.22
N ASN A 664 23.10 -41.77 42.01
CA ASN A 664 21.67 -41.59 42.28
C ASN A 664 21.18 -40.32 41.56
N GLY A 665 20.12 -40.44 40.75
CA GLY A 665 19.44 -39.36 40.06
C GLY A 665 20.27 -38.58 39.04
N LEU A 666 20.05 -37.26 38.96
CA LEU A 666 20.64 -36.40 37.93
C LEU A 666 22.16 -36.29 38.07
N ARG A 667 22.89 -36.63 37.01
CA ARG A 667 24.36 -36.57 36.96
C ARG A 667 24.83 -35.22 36.42
N VAL A 668 25.36 -34.39 37.31
CA VAL A 668 25.84 -33.04 36.95
C VAL A 668 27.34 -33.07 36.65
N ARG A 669 27.75 -32.61 35.48
CA ARG A 669 29.17 -32.37 35.15
C ARG A 669 29.55 -30.95 35.54
N VAL A 670 30.77 -30.75 36.03
CA VAL A 670 31.20 -29.47 36.59
C VAL A 670 32.62 -29.12 36.17
N GLY A 671 32.82 -27.89 35.71
CA GLY A 671 34.13 -27.33 35.39
C GLY A 671 34.43 -26.05 36.17
N VAL A 672 35.64 -25.97 36.72
CA VAL A 672 36.09 -24.84 37.55
C VAL A 672 37.38 -24.25 37.02
N HIS A 673 37.37 -22.92 36.80
CA HIS A 673 38.54 -22.18 36.40
C HIS A 673 38.64 -20.84 37.14
N THR A 674 39.87 -20.44 37.48
CA THR A 674 40.15 -19.16 38.17
C THR A 674 41.04 -18.28 37.31
N GLY A 675 40.66 -17.01 37.16
CA GLY A 675 41.43 -16.03 36.41
C GLY A 675 40.79 -14.65 36.40
N LEU A 676 41.39 -13.69 35.70
CA LEU A 676 40.84 -12.34 35.57
C LEU A 676 39.72 -12.29 34.53
N CYS A 677 38.58 -11.70 34.91
CA CYS A 677 37.40 -11.58 34.07
C CYS A 677 37.13 -10.11 33.67
N ASP A 678 36.52 -9.91 32.50
CA ASP A 678 35.87 -8.64 32.18
C ASP A 678 34.50 -8.61 32.87
N ILE A 679 34.45 -7.91 34.01
CA ILE A 679 33.25 -7.82 34.87
C ILE A 679 32.38 -6.64 34.41
N ARG A 680 31.13 -6.95 34.08
CA ARG A 680 30.13 -5.97 33.62
C ARG A 680 28.89 -6.02 34.50
N HIS A 681 28.33 -4.84 34.81
CA HIS A 681 27.06 -4.71 35.51
C HIS A 681 25.97 -4.36 34.49
N ASP A 682 24.89 -5.14 34.48
CA ASP A 682 23.75 -4.95 33.58
C ASP A 682 22.71 -4.04 34.23
N GLU A 683 22.39 -2.93 33.57
CA GLU A 683 21.45 -1.93 34.08
C GLU A 683 20.00 -2.40 34.12
N VAL A 684 19.64 -3.39 33.28
CA VAL A 684 18.28 -3.94 33.16
C VAL A 684 18.09 -5.05 34.17
N THR A 685 18.99 -6.03 34.20
CA THR A 685 18.87 -7.18 35.11
C THR A 685 19.40 -6.89 36.52
N LYS A 686 20.04 -5.74 36.70
CA LYS A 686 20.75 -5.30 37.93
C LYS A 686 21.78 -6.32 38.43
N GLY A 687 22.25 -7.24 37.57
CA GLY A 687 23.21 -8.29 37.92
C GLY A 687 24.61 -8.04 37.39
N TYR A 688 25.58 -8.85 37.84
CA TYR A 688 26.96 -8.86 37.32
C TYR A 688 27.18 -10.04 36.38
N ASP A 689 27.93 -9.82 35.31
CA ASP A 689 28.24 -10.83 34.30
C ASP A 689 29.75 -10.83 33.98
N TYR A 690 30.29 -11.99 33.60
CA TYR A 690 31.73 -12.24 33.52
C TYR A 690 32.12 -12.75 32.13
N TYR A 691 32.90 -11.92 31.42
CA TYR A 691 33.31 -12.18 30.05
C TYR A 691 34.82 -12.43 29.94
N GLY A 692 35.23 -12.94 28.78
CA GLY A 692 36.64 -13.11 28.41
C GLY A 692 37.14 -14.54 28.53
N ARG A 693 38.47 -14.69 28.46
CA ARG A 693 39.14 -16.01 28.37
C ARG A 693 38.85 -16.90 29.57
N THR A 694 38.72 -16.34 30.77
CA THR A 694 38.43 -17.10 32.00
C THR A 694 37.03 -17.75 31.97
N SER A 695 36.02 -17.03 31.48
CA SER A 695 34.66 -17.59 31.31
C SER A 695 34.64 -18.71 30.28
N ASN A 696 35.25 -18.46 29.11
CA ASN A 696 35.36 -19.47 28.05
C ASN A 696 36.13 -20.72 28.52
N MET A 697 37.22 -20.55 29.27
CA MET A 697 38.01 -21.65 29.81
C MET A 697 37.21 -22.50 30.82
N ALA A 698 36.45 -21.86 31.71
CA ALA A 698 35.61 -22.56 32.68
C ALA A 698 34.54 -23.41 31.98
N ALA A 699 33.86 -22.84 30.97
CA ALA A 699 32.86 -23.56 30.17
C ALA A 699 33.48 -24.73 29.37
N ARG A 700 34.66 -24.54 28.77
CA ARG A 700 35.36 -25.63 28.05
C ARG A 700 35.88 -26.74 28.97
N THR A 701 36.19 -26.39 30.22
CA THR A 701 36.58 -27.37 31.24
C THR A 701 35.38 -28.21 31.66
N GLU A 702 34.20 -27.60 31.80
CA GLU A 702 32.96 -28.32 32.10
C GLU A 702 32.56 -29.25 30.94
N SER A 703 32.63 -28.77 29.70
CA SER A 703 32.15 -29.53 28.54
C SER A 703 32.86 -30.86 28.27
N VAL A 704 34.11 -31.01 28.73
CA VAL A 704 34.88 -32.26 28.58
C VAL A 704 34.67 -33.23 29.75
N GLY A 705 33.96 -32.81 30.80
CA GLY A 705 33.65 -33.63 31.97
C GLY A 705 32.48 -34.59 31.73
N ASN A 706 32.52 -35.74 32.40
CA ASN A 706 31.41 -36.68 32.46
C ASN A 706 30.42 -36.29 33.56
N GLY A 707 29.17 -36.74 33.46
CA GLY A 707 28.16 -36.56 34.49
C GLY A 707 28.65 -37.10 35.84
N GLY A 708 28.53 -36.29 36.90
CA GLY A 708 29.04 -36.63 38.22
C GLY A 708 30.54 -36.40 38.42
N GLN A 709 31.25 -35.88 37.41
CA GLN A 709 32.67 -35.51 37.47
C GLN A 709 32.85 -34.01 37.72
N VAL A 710 33.88 -33.67 38.50
CA VAL A 710 34.27 -32.27 38.76
C VAL A 710 35.71 -32.06 38.30
N LEU A 711 35.92 -31.12 37.38
CA LEU A 711 37.22 -30.81 36.80
C LEU A 711 37.70 -29.41 37.22
N LEU A 712 38.92 -29.35 37.73
CA LEU A 712 39.63 -28.14 38.09
C LEU A 712 40.79 -27.93 37.11
N THR A 713 40.85 -26.77 36.47
CA THR A 713 42.08 -26.38 35.77
C THR A 713 43.24 -26.18 36.74
N ARG A 714 44.49 -26.31 36.28
CA ARG A 714 45.69 -25.96 37.05
C ARG A 714 45.58 -24.60 37.74
N ALA A 715 45.05 -23.60 37.04
CA ALA A 715 44.85 -22.27 37.60
C ALA A 715 43.89 -22.26 38.81
N ALA A 716 42.78 -23.03 38.75
CA ALA A 716 41.87 -23.17 39.88
C ALA A 716 42.48 -23.97 41.05
N TYR A 717 43.20 -25.05 40.74
CA TYR A 717 43.85 -25.87 41.77
C TYR A 717 44.98 -25.13 42.51
N PHE A 718 45.78 -24.34 41.79
CA PHE A 718 46.84 -23.53 42.38
C PHE A 718 46.36 -22.19 42.95
N ALA A 719 45.12 -21.78 42.67
CA ALA A 719 44.47 -20.66 43.36
C ALA A 719 44.07 -21.00 44.81
N LEU A 720 44.00 -22.29 45.16
CA LEU A 720 43.89 -22.74 46.55
C LEU A 720 45.21 -22.50 47.30
N SER A 721 45.14 -22.21 48.58
CA SER A 721 46.31 -22.23 49.46
C SER A 721 46.81 -23.67 49.71
N THR A 722 48.02 -23.83 50.24
CA THR A 722 48.57 -25.16 50.55
C THR A 722 47.70 -25.91 51.56
N ALA A 723 47.23 -25.23 52.62
CA ALA A 723 46.34 -25.82 53.63
C ALA A 723 44.94 -26.18 53.08
N GLU A 724 44.45 -25.47 52.06
CA GLU A 724 43.18 -25.79 51.40
C GLU A 724 43.33 -26.99 50.44
N ARG A 725 44.46 -27.12 49.75
CA ARG A 725 44.77 -28.28 48.91
C ARG A 725 44.85 -29.59 49.71
N GLU A 726 45.34 -29.53 50.94
CA GLU A 726 45.38 -30.71 51.85
C GLU A 726 43.98 -31.20 52.23
N GLN A 727 42.96 -30.34 52.17
CA GLN A 727 41.57 -30.67 52.50
C GLN A 727 40.76 -31.24 51.32
N VAL A 728 41.33 -31.23 50.11
CA VAL A 728 40.66 -31.70 48.90
C VAL A 728 41.49 -32.78 48.22
N LYS A 729 40.88 -33.96 48.09
CA LYS A 729 41.51 -35.06 47.35
C LYS A 729 41.29 -34.84 45.86
N VAL A 730 42.38 -34.76 45.11
CA VAL A 730 42.35 -34.57 43.65
C VAL A 730 43.20 -35.62 42.94
N THR A 731 42.78 -36.00 41.74
CA THR A 731 43.52 -36.88 40.84
C THR A 731 43.99 -36.05 39.63
N ALA A 732 45.29 -36.03 39.35
CA ALA A 732 45.82 -35.31 38.19
C ALA A 732 45.52 -36.09 36.90
N LEU A 733 44.86 -35.46 35.93
CA LEU A 733 44.50 -36.05 34.63
C LEU A 733 45.50 -35.70 33.51
N GLY A 734 46.51 -34.88 33.81
CA GLY A 734 47.50 -34.44 32.84
C GLY A 734 47.04 -33.27 31.97
N ALA A 735 47.78 -33.01 30.89
CA ALA A 735 47.52 -31.90 29.98
C ALA A 735 46.49 -32.30 28.92
N VAL A 736 45.39 -31.55 28.85
CA VAL A 736 44.24 -31.83 27.99
C VAL A 736 44.09 -30.71 26.96
N ALA A 737 44.07 -31.06 25.67
CA ALA A 737 43.80 -30.09 24.62
C ALA A 737 42.31 -29.72 24.64
N LEU A 738 42.01 -28.43 24.82
CA LEU A 738 40.64 -27.91 24.77
C LEU A 738 40.43 -27.14 23.47
N ARG A 739 39.28 -27.34 22.83
CA ARG A 739 38.93 -26.66 21.58
C ARG A 739 38.99 -25.14 21.73
N GLY A 740 39.79 -24.49 20.87
CA GLY A 740 39.96 -23.04 20.86
C GLY A 740 40.89 -22.49 21.96
N VAL A 741 41.54 -23.36 22.73
CA VAL A 741 42.59 -22.98 23.68
C VAL A 741 43.95 -23.37 23.08
N PRO A 742 44.87 -22.41 22.86
CA PRO A 742 46.09 -22.65 22.08
C PRO A 742 47.13 -23.53 22.79
N LYS A 743 47.00 -23.76 24.10
CA LYS A 743 47.90 -24.62 24.87
C LYS A 743 47.07 -25.66 25.63
N PRO A 744 47.50 -26.93 25.67
CA PRO A 744 46.89 -27.93 26.53
C PRO A 744 46.82 -27.44 27.98
N VAL A 745 45.69 -27.69 28.63
CA VAL A 745 45.40 -27.25 29.98
C VAL A 745 45.58 -28.43 30.92
N GLU A 746 46.43 -28.29 31.92
CA GLU A 746 46.56 -29.29 32.98
C GLU A 746 45.26 -29.35 33.80
N MET A 747 44.69 -30.55 33.91
CA MET A 747 43.42 -30.82 34.59
C MET A 747 43.61 -31.68 35.83
N TYR A 748 42.80 -31.37 36.85
CA TYR A 748 42.70 -32.11 38.10
C TYR A 748 41.24 -32.49 38.33
N GLN A 749 40.97 -33.78 38.51
CA GLN A 749 39.66 -34.25 38.95
C GLN A 749 39.55 -34.09 40.46
N LEU A 750 38.47 -33.47 40.93
CA LEU A 750 38.14 -33.44 42.36
C LEU A 750 37.35 -34.71 42.72
N ASP A 751 37.86 -35.48 43.69
CA ASP A 751 37.20 -36.71 44.16
C ASP A 751 36.09 -36.34 45.16
N ALA A 752 34.99 -35.78 44.64
CA ALA A 752 33.88 -35.30 45.46
C ALA A 752 33.09 -36.43 46.13
N VAL A 753 32.93 -37.55 45.43
CA VAL A 753 32.38 -38.80 45.95
C VAL A 753 33.49 -39.86 45.85
N PRO A 754 34.16 -40.21 46.97
CA PRO A 754 35.27 -41.16 46.95
C PRO A 754 34.84 -42.51 46.38
N GLY A 755 35.60 -43.06 45.44
CA GLY A 755 35.31 -44.37 44.82
C GLY A 755 34.48 -44.31 43.52
N ARG A 756 33.98 -43.13 43.14
CA ARG A 756 33.27 -42.95 41.87
C ARG A 756 34.24 -43.06 40.68
N VAL A 757 34.01 -44.04 39.81
CA VAL A 757 34.75 -44.23 38.55
C VAL A 757 33.97 -43.59 37.41
N VAL A 758 34.65 -42.87 36.54
CA VAL A 758 34.08 -42.19 35.36
C VAL A 758 34.85 -42.61 34.12
N ALA A 759 34.21 -42.49 32.94
CA ALA A 759 34.86 -42.74 31.67
C ALA A 759 35.98 -41.72 31.37
N GLY A 760 36.72 -41.93 30.27
CA GLY A 760 37.67 -40.95 29.75
C GLY A 760 37.03 -39.57 29.52
N LEU A 761 37.85 -38.51 29.52
CA LEU A 761 37.36 -37.16 29.21
C LEU A 761 36.74 -37.13 27.82
N ARG A 762 35.67 -36.33 27.67
CA ARG A 762 34.93 -36.17 26.41
C ARG A 762 35.68 -35.21 25.50
N LEU A 763 36.78 -35.69 24.91
CA LEU A 763 37.61 -34.93 23.97
C LEU A 763 37.14 -35.19 22.54
N ASP A 764 36.88 -34.13 21.78
CA ASP A 764 36.70 -34.22 20.33
C ASP A 764 38.03 -34.74 19.72
N ARG A 765 38.05 -35.92 19.09
CA ARG A 765 39.26 -36.49 18.46
C ARG A 765 39.79 -35.54 17.36
N ASP A 766 41.08 -35.23 17.42
CA ASP A 766 41.79 -34.26 16.56
C ASP A 766 42.69 -35.06 15.57
N ASP A 767 42.16 -35.42 14.39
CA ASP A 767 42.96 -35.94 13.27
C ASP A 767 43.35 -34.78 12.35
N GLY A 768 44.66 -34.56 12.21
CA GLY A 768 45.23 -33.46 11.44
C GLY A 768 45.43 -33.80 9.96
N ALA A 769 44.77 -33.04 9.08
CA ALA A 769 45.24 -32.49 7.80
C ALA A 769 44.02 -32.05 6.97
N VAL A 770 44.05 -30.77 6.59
CA VAL A 770 43.24 -30.02 5.60
C VAL A 770 42.11 -30.77 4.86
N ASP A 771 40.95 -30.11 4.83
CA ASP A 771 39.72 -30.33 4.05
C ASP A 771 38.54 -31.04 4.75
N ASP A 772 37.47 -30.26 4.89
CA ASP A 772 36.09 -30.56 4.46
C ASP A 772 35.29 -31.71 5.13
N TYR A 773 33.97 -31.45 5.31
CA TYR A 773 32.91 -32.42 5.70
C TYR A 773 33.07 -33.08 7.10
N SER A 774 32.08 -33.65 7.79
CA SER A 774 30.61 -33.64 7.81
C SER A 774 30.14 -34.68 8.85
N ASP A 775 28.93 -34.49 9.39
CA ASP A 775 27.95 -35.54 9.77
C ASP A 775 28.37 -36.61 10.81
N CYS A 776 27.51 -37.24 11.61
CA CYS A 776 26.05 -37.36 11.70
C CYS A 776 25.72 -38.08 13.03
N GLY A 777 24.44 -38.10 13.40
CA GLY A 777 23.92 -38.98 14.45
C GLY A 777 22.41 -38.89 14.51
N SER A 778 21.75 -39.76 13.75
CA SER A 778 20.34 -39.73 13.39
C SER A 778 19.59 -40.95 13.90
N SER A 779 18.37 -40.73 14.42
CA SER A 779 17.21 -41.63 14.33
C SER A 779 15.98 -40.80 14.78
N SER A 780 14.76 -40.89 14.24
CA SER A 780 14.22 -41.53 13.05
C SER A 780 12.82 -40.92 12.83
N SER A 781 12.64 -40.13 11.77
CA SER A 781 11.34 -39.95 11.11
C SER A 781 11.58 -39.49 9.67
N GLY A 782 11.43 -40.44 8.74
CA GLY A 782 11.67 -40.22 7.33
C GLY A 782 10.58 -39.38 6.70
N VAL A 783 10.79 -38.06 6.65
CA VAL A 783 10.15 -37.15 5.68
C VAL A 783 11.20 -36.12 5.20
N SER A 784 11.74 -36.38 4.01
CA SER A 784 12.71 -35.66 3.16
C SER A 784 13.32 -34.31 3.61
N ARG A 785 14.57 -34.34 4.11
CA ARG A 785 15.46 -33.17 4.28
C ARG A 785 15.82 -32.43 2.98
N ASN A 786 15.71 -33.08 1.81
CA ASN A 786 16.10 -32.47 0.53
C ASN A 786 15.06 -31.48 -0.03
N THR A 787 13.77 -31.62 0.30
CA THR A 787 12.72 -30.76 -0.29
C THR A 787 12.74 -29.33 0.25
N CYS A 788 13.08 -29.13 1.52
CA CYS A 788 13.17 -27.80 2.12
C CYS A 788 14.39 -27.01 1.62
N TYR A 789 15.50 -27.69 1.33
CA TYR A 789 16.68 -27.06 0.72
C TYR A 789 16.36 -26.62 -0.71
N ASP A 790 15.84 -27.52 -1.55
CA ASP A 790 15.51 -27.23 -2.94
C ASP A 790 14.40 -26.16 -3.08
N SER A 791 13.43 -26.15 -2.17
CA SER A 791 12.39 -25.12 -2.11
C SER A 791 12.96 -23.76 -1.70
N ALA A 792 13.91 -23.72 -0.76
CA ALA A 792 14.57 -22.48 -0.36
C ALA A 792 15.48 -21.93 -1.46
N VAL A 793 16.22 -22.80 -2.18
CA VAL A 793 17.02 -22.40 -3.35
C VAL A 793 16.12 -21.83 -4.45
N SER A 794 15.02 -22.50 -4.77
CA SER A 794 14.08 -22.04 -5.80
C SER A 794 13.43 -20.72 -5.43
N PHE A 795 13.05 -20.55 -4.16
CA PHE A 795 12.46 -19.31 -3.65
C PHE A 795 13.44 -18.12 -3.71
N ILE A 796 14.67 -18.30 -3.22
CA ILE A 796 15.68 -17.24 -3.21
C ILE A 796 16.09 -16.90 -4.65
N SER A 797 16.30 -17.91 -5.50
CA SER A 797 16.62 -17.70 -6.92
C SER A 797 15.48 -16.99 -7.67
N GLY A 798 14.22 -17.36 -7.39
CA GLY A 798 13.04 -16.70 -7.95
C GLY A 798 12.94 -15.22 -7.54
N LEU A 799 13.16 -14.92 -6.25
CA LEU A 799 13.16 -13.56 -5.72
C LEU A 799 14.28 -12.70 -6.35
N MET A 800 15.42 -13.32 -6.68
CA MET A 800 16.58 -12.62 -7.24
C MET A 800 16.52 -12.53 -8.78
N SER A 801 15.68 -13.31 -9.45
CA SER A 801 15.58 -13.36 -10.91
C SER A 801 15.38 -12.01 -11.64
N PRO A 802 14.68 -10.99 -11.08
CA PRO A 802 14.51 -9.69 -11.73
C PRO A 802 15.76 -8.80 -11.70
N TYR A 803 16.74 -9.10 -10.84
CA TYR A 803 17.92 -8.25 -10.65
C TYR A 803 19.06 -8.69 -11.59
N ALA A 804 19.79 -7.70 -12.14
CA ALA A 804 21.00 -7.95 -12.90
C ALA A 804 22.12 -8.55 -12.02
N SER A 805 22.98 -9.39 -12.57
CA SER A 805 23.96 -10.23 -11.85
C SER A 805 24.83 -9.50 -10.82
N ARG A 806 25.21 -8.25 -11.10
CA ARG A 806 26.03 -7.43 -10.19
C ARG A 806 25.24 -6.86 -9.01
N GLN A 807 23.96 -6.55 -9.20
CA GLN A 807 23.06 -6.08 -8.13
C GLN A 807 22.62 -7.25 -7.25
N ARG A 808 22.37 -8.43 -7.84
CA ARG A 808 22.09 -9.68 -7.10
C ARG A 808 23.16 -9.96 -6.05
N ALA A 809 24.44 -9.85 -6.43
CA ALA A 809 25.55 -10.11 -5.52
C ALA A 809 25.50 -9.19 -4.28
N GLY A 810 25.29 -7.88 -4.45
CA GLY A 810 25.24 -6.94 -3.33
C GLY A 810 24.08 -7.22 -2.35
N VAL A 811 22.91 -7.59 -2.88
CA VAL A 811 21.74 -7.94 -2.05
C VAL A 811 21.98 -9.27 -1.32
N LEU A 812 22.50 -10.28 -2.02
CA LEU A 812 22.81 -11.60 -1.44
C LEU A 812 23.91 -11.51 -0.38
N GLU A 813 24.94 -10.69 -0.59
CA GLU A 813 25.98 -10.44 0.41
C GLU A 813 25.41 -9.80 1.68
N SER A 814 24.52 -8.81 1.53
CA SER A 814 23.84 -8.16 2.65
C SER A 814 22.99 -9.15 3.44
N LEU A 815 22.24 -10.00 2.74
CA LEU A 815 21.43 -11.07 3.35
C LEU A 815 22.32 -12.10 4.05
N CYS A 816 23.43 -12.52 3.43
CA CYS A 816 24.40 -13.42 4.04
C CYS A 816 24.97 -12.84 5.34
N ARG A 817 25.39 -11.57 5.36
CA ARG A 817 25.87 -10.92 6.60
C ARG A 817 24.79 -10.86 7.67
N ARG A 818 23.56 -10.51 7.29
CA ARG A 818 22.43 -10.37 8.22
C ARG A 818 22.05 -11.72 8.85
N TRP A 819 22.11 -12.80 8.08
CA TRP A 819 21.86 -14.17 8.53
C TRP A 819 23.11 -14.88 9.08
N ARG A 820 24.22 -14.15 9.23
CA ARG A 820 25.53 -14.64 9.69
C ARG A 820 26.02 -15.88 8.92
N VAL A 821 25.71 -15.92 7.62
CA VAL A 821 26.21 -16.92 6.67
C VAL A 821 27.57 -16.47 6.18
N ARG A 822 28.56 -17.37 6.22
CA ARG A 822 29.94 -17.06 5.84
C ARG A 822 30.02 -16.80 4.33
N MET A 823 30.42 -15.58 3.97
CA MET A 823 30.52 -15.15 2.59
C MET A 823 31.59 -15.95 1.84
N VAL A 824 31.33 -16.24 0.56
CA VAL A 824 32.34 -16.72 -0.37
C VAL A 824 33.17 -15.51 -0.82
N GLU A 825 34.48 -15.64 -0.98
CA GLU A 825 35.27 -14.58 -1.63
C GLU A 825 35.07 -14.67 -3.15
N LYS A 826 34.74 -13.55 -3.81
CA LYS A 826 34.42 -13.56 -5.25
C LYS A 826 35.59 -14.07 -6.12
N GLY A 827 36.83 -13.78 -5.74
CA GLY A 827 38.02 -14.19 -6.51
C GLY A 827 37.91 -13.83 -8.00
N VAL A 828 38.17 -14.81 -8.87
CA VAL A 828 38.09 -14.71 -10.35
C VAL A 828 36.72 -15.16 -10.89
N MET A 829 35.73 -15.42 -10.03
CA MET A 829 34.42 -15.96 -10.44
C MET A 829 33.57 -14.95 -11.20
N SER A 830 32.72 -15.45 -12.11
CA SER A 830 31.66 -14.65 -12.72
C SER A 830 30.64 -14.22 -11.66
N TYR A 831 29.93 -13.11 -11.89
CA TYR A 831 28.92 -12.65 -10.94
C TYR A 831 27.75 -13.63 -10.79
N ASP A 832 27.45 -14.42 -11.81
CA ASP A 832 26.38 -15.42 -11.76
C ASP A 832 26.76 -16.62 -10.91
N ASP A 833 27.99 -17.14 -11.09
CA ASP A 833 28.50 -18.24 -10.27
C ASP A 833 28.69 -17.81 -8.81
N TYR A 834 29.12 -16.56 -8.60
CA TYR A 834 29.24 -15.97 -7.27
C TYR A 834 27.87 -15.84 -6.58
N CYS A 835 26.84 -15.40 -7.30
CA CYS A 835 25.48 -15.33 -6.78
C CYS A 835 24.92 -16.72 -6.48
N ALA A 836 25.11 -17.69 -7.36
CA ALA A 836 24.66 -19.07 -7.15
C ALA A 836 25.27 -19.68 -5.86
N ALA A 837 26.58 -19.50 -5.66
CA ALA A 837 27.27 -19.97 -4.47
C ALA A 837 26.77 -19.29 -3.18
N LEU A 838 26.41 -17.99 -3.24
CA LEU A 838 25.80 -17.30 -2.10
C LEU A 838 24.36 -17.78 -1.83
N VAL A 839 23.56 -18.03 -2.88
CA VAL A 839 22.19 -18.55 -2.76
C VAL A 839 22.19 -19.93 -2.11
N GLU A 840 23.07 -20.85 -2.53
CA GLU A 840 23.17 -22.19 -1.93
C GLU A 840 23.49 -22.12 -0.44
N ARG A 841 24.45 -21.27 -0.04
CA ARG A 841 24.80 -21.11 1.37
C ARG A 841 23.68 -20.48 2.19
N LEU A 842 22.96 -19.51 1.62
CA LEU A 842 21.83 -18.87 2.28
C LEU A 842 20.65 -19.84 2.41
N ALA A 843 20.31 -20.57 1.35
CA ALA A 843 19.27 -21.58 1.31
C ALA A 843 19.54 -22.72 2.31
N GLY A 844 20.80 -23.17 2.41
CA GLY A 844 21.21 -24.15 3.43
C GLY A 844 21.05 -23.67 4.86
N ARG A 845 21.07 -22.36 5.11
CA ARG A 845 20.77 -21.79 6.44
C ARG A 845 19.27 -21.63 6.66
N VAL A 846 18.54 -21.14 5.66
CA VAL A 846 17.08 -20.94 5.70
C VAL A 846 16.34 -22.28 5.81
N GLY A 847 16.72 -23.28 5.03
CA GLY A 847 16.15 -24.63 5.07
C GLY A 847 16.34 -25.32 6.42
N ARG A 848 17.47 -25.08 7.11
CA ARG A 848 17.68 -25.59 8.49
C ARG A 848 16.76 -24.94 9.51
N VAL A 849 16.50 -23.63 9.38
CA VAL A 849 15.58 -22.90 10.27
C VAL A 849 14.14 -23.34 10.04
N LEU A 850 13.73 -23.49 8.78
CA LEU A 850 12.39 -23.98 8.43
C LEU A 850 12.17 -25.43 8.87
N GLY A 851 13.17 -26.31 8.69
CA GLY A 851 13.12 -27.69 9.15
C GLY A 851 13.02 -27.82 10.69
N SER A 852 13.70 -26.96 11.44
CA SER A 852 13.67 -26.98 12.92
C SER A 852 12.36 -26.52 13.57
N ARG A 853 11.44 -25.90 12.81
CA ARG A 853 10.12 -25.43 13.30
C ARG A 853 8.96 -26.33 12.88
N ALA A 854 9.18 -27.32 12.03
CA ALA A 854 8.13 -28.23 11.54
C ALA A 854 7.65 -29.23 12.61
N ASP A 855 8.45 -29.51 13.65
CA ASP A 855 8.09 -30.42 14.75
C ASP A 855 7.14 -29.82 15.80
N GLY A 856 6.71 -28.55 15.62
CA GLY A 856 5.84 -27.83 16.57
C GLY A 856 4.43 -27.49 16.07
N PHE A 857 4.05 -27.89 14.85
CA PHE A 857 2.73 -27.59 14.27
C PHE A 857 2.06 -28.87 13.78
N SER A 858 1.31 -29.54 14.65
CA SER A 858 0.30 -30.51 14.22
C SER A 858 -0.90 -29.76 13.62
N GLY A 859 -0.89 -29.58 12.30
CA GLY A 859 -2.11 -29.22 11.58
C GLY A 859 -2.00 -28.29 10.38
N VAL A 860 -1.02 -28.46 9.49
CA VAL A 860 -1.18 -28.18 8.03
C VAL A 860 -0.17 -29.05 7.27
N PRO A 861 -0.57 -29.90 6.29
CA PRO A 861 0.39 -30.60 5.45
C PRO A 861 1.18 -29.62 4.57
N LEU A 862 2.51 -29.63 4.68
CA LEU A 862 3.45 -28.83 3.86
C LEU A 862 3.32 -29.02 2.33
N ALA A 863 2.50 -29.96 1.87
CA ALA A 863 2.16 -30.15 0.46
C ALA A 863 1.31 -29.00 -0.13
N GLU A 864 0.54 -28.26 0.68
CA GLU A 864 -0.28 -27.13 0.17
C GLU A 864 0.51 -25.85 -0.06
N ILE A 865 1.66 -25.67 0.61
CA ILE A 865 2.56 -24.52 0.35
C ILE A 865 3.36 -24.74 -0.95
N ALA A 866 3.68 -26.00 -1.29
CA ALA A 866 4.36 -26.36 -2.55
C ALA A 866 3.44 -26.33 -3.78
N ALA A 867 2.13 -26.48 -3.60
CA ALA A 867 1.15 -26.47 -4.69
C ALA A 867 0.94 -25.07 -5.32
N ALA A 868 1.21 -23.99 -4.57
CA ALA A 868 1.12 -22.62 -5.09
C ALA A 868 2.25 -22.25 -6.07
N SER A 869 3.36 -23.00 -6.06
CA SER A 869 4.46 -22.85 -7.03
C SER A 869 4.34 -23.76 -8.26
N ALA A 870 3.59 -24.86 -8.18
CA ALA A 870 3.48 -25.84 -9.28
C ALA A 870 2.48 -25.42 -10.38
N VAL A 871 1.53 -24.52 -10.11
CA VAL A 871 0.51 -24.07 -11.08
C VAL A 871 1.03 -23.03 -12.09
N SER A 872 2.24 -22.47 -11.89
CA SER A 872 2.85 -21.58 -12.90
C SER A 872 3.80 -22.30 -13.88
N SER A 873 4.23 -23.53 -13.59
CA SER A 873 5.12 -24.30 -14.49
C SER A 873 4.36 -25.08 -15.58
N GLN A 874 3.07 -25.34 -15.38
CA GLN A 874 2.24 -26.08 -16.34
C GLN A 874 1.66 -25.21 -17.48
N ARG A 875 1.88 -23.89 -17.44
CA ARG A 875 1.51 -22.96 -18.53
C ARG A 875 2.68 -22.47 -19.38
N GLN A 876 3.93 -22.88 -19.08
CA GLN A 876 5.10 -22.59 -19.91
C GLN A 876 5.73 -23.82 -20.59
N SER A 877 5.35 -25.05 -20.24
CA SER A 877 5.76 -26.24 -21.00
C SER A 877 4.81 -26.61 -22.16
N MET A 878 3.64 -25.98 -22.27
CA MET A 878 2.69 -26.18 -23.38
C MET A 878 2.97 -25.28 -24.62
N ILE A 879 4.21 -24.79 -24.78
CA ILE A 879 4.65 -24.04 -25.97
C ILE A 879 5.95 -24.63 -26.57
N ARG A 880 6.53 -25.70 -25.99
CA ARG A 880 7.76 -26.33 -26.52
C ARG A 880 7.78 -27.86 -26.40
N SER A 881 6.79 -28.54 -26.97
CA SER A 881 6.93 -29.94 -27.42
C SER A 881 5.66 -30.41 -28.08
N PHE A 882 5.46 -30.14 -29.38
CA PHE A 882 4.73 -31.04 -30.29
C PHE A 882 5.02 -30.66 -31.73
N HIS A 883 6.13 -31.18 -32.25
CA HIS A 883 6.24 -31.63 -33.63
C HIS A 883 7.27 -32.78 -33.68
N SER A 884 6.79 -34.02 -33.53
CA SER A 884 7.20 -35.17 -34.38
C SER A 884 6.52 -36.46 -33.94
N LEU A 885 5.82 -37.10 -34.91
CA LEU A 885 5.41 -38.52 -35.00
C LEU A 885 4.25 -38.98 -34.08
N GLY A 886 3.13 -39.53 -34.55
CA GLY A 886 2.66 -39.81 -35.91
C GLY A 886 1.33 -40.59 -35.90
N ARG A 887 0.44 -40.25 -36.86
CA ARG A 887 -0.63 -41.05 -37.53
C ARG A 887 -1.63 -41.89 -36.70
N SER A 888 -2.92 -41.49 -36.74
CA SER A 888 -3.96 -42.16 -37.59
C SER A 888 -5.34 -41.45 -37.53
N GLY A 889 -5.87 -41.06 -38.70
CA GLY A 889 -7.30 -40.77 -39.03
C GLY A 889 -7.94 -39.51 -38.41
N SER A 890 -8.68 -38.63 -39.09
CA SER A 890 -9.20 -38.57 -40.46
C SER A 890 -9.73 -37.14 -40.75
N SER A 891 -9.52 -36.67 -42.00
CA SER A 891 -10.26 -35.62 -42.77
C SER A 891 -10.40 -34.19 -42.19
N SER A 892 -10.11 -33.07 -42.87
CA SER A 892 -9.66 -32.82 -44.25
C SER A 892 -9.06 -31.39 -44.39
N CYS A 893 -7.98 -31.31 -45.19
CA CYS A 893 -7.28 -30.21 -45.88
C CYS A 893 -8.07 -28.91 -46.19
N THR A 894 -7.47 -27.72 -46.33
CA THR A 894 -6.41 -27.29 -47.31
C THR A 894 -5.82 -25.91 -46.88
N GLU A 895 -4.51 -25.79 -46.63
CA GLU A 895 -3.41 -25.11 -47.42
C GLU A 895 -3.47 -23.56 -47.50
N LEU A 896 -2.52 -22.69 -47.06
CA LEU A 896 -1.03 -22.51 -47.12
C LEU A 896 -0.43 -22.01 -48.46
N SER A 897 0.22 -20.82 -48.44
CA SER A 897 1.46 -20.40 -49.16
C SER A 897 1.72 -18.90 -48.89
N SER A 898 2.92 -18.28 -48.84
CA SER A 898 4.35 -18.63 -48.86
C SER A 898 5.19 -17.32 -48.58
N VAL A 899 6.22 -17.26 -47.71
CA VAL A 899 7.72 -17.36 -47.92
C VAL A 899 8.53 -16.02 -48.15
N VAL A 900 9.19 -15.48 -47.08
CA VAL A 900 10.69 -15.20 -46.85
C VAL A 900 11.40 -13.99 -47.59
N PRO A 901 12.55 -13.36 -47.12
CA PRO A 901 12.70 -12.04 -46.41
C PRO A 901 13.80 -11.09 -47.06
N PRO A 902 14.77 -10.47 -46.33
CA PRO A 902 14.80 -9.20 -45.53
C PRO A 902 15.68 -8.07 -46.14
N VAL A 903 15.56 -6.79 -45.69
CA VAL A 903 16.68 -5.80 -45.66
C VAL A 903 16.49 -4.73 -44.56
N ASP A 904 17.55 -4.58 -43.77
CA ASP A 904 18.04 -3.54 -42.83
C ASP A 904 17.32 -2.18 -42.64
N GLY A 905 17.37 -1.70 -41.38
CA GLY A 905 17.50 -0.27 -41.10
C GLY A 905 17.03 0.23 -39.73
N SER A 906 18.01 0.48 -38.84
CA SER A 906 18.00 1.42 -37.71
C SER A 906 17.42 0.99 -36.34
N GLU A 907 18.26 1.26 -35.34
CA GLU A 907 18.16 0.98 -33.92
C GLU A 907 17.04 1.79 -33.24
N ALA A 908 16.21 1.09 -32.45
CA ALA A 908 15.42 1.69 -31.38
C ALA A 908 15.56 0.83 -30.11
N LEU A 909 15.93 1.50 -29.02
CA LEU A 909 16.06 0.97 -27.66
C LEU A 909 14.76 0.29 -27.18
N PRO A 910 14.81 -0.86 -26.48
CA PRO A 910 13.60 -1.50 -25.95
C PRO A 910 13.11 -0.82 -24.67
N GLN A 911 11.80 -0.56 -24.66
CA GLN A 911 10.97 -0.21 -23.51
C GLN A 911 11.13 -1.23 -22.37
N GLU A 912 11.25 -0.72 -21.15
CA GLU A 912 11.17 -1.52 -19.92
C GLU A 912 9.79 -2.13 -19.72
N SER A 913 9.85 -3.36 -19.24
CA SER A 913 8.82 -4.36 -19.04
C SER A 913 7.85 -4.07 -17.90
N LEU A 914 6.59 -4.45 -18.12
CA LEU A 914 5.55 -4.68 -17.12
C LEU A 914 6.06 -5.48 -15.91
N VAL A 915 5.78 -4.99 -14.70
CA VAL A 915 5.88 -5.78 -13.45
C VAL A 915 4.47 -5.94 -12.87
N CYS A 916 3.97 -7.18 -12.88
CA CYS A 916 2.80 -7.58 -12.09
C CYS A 916 3.19 -7.71 -10.60
N PRO A 917 2.42 -7.16 -9.64
CA PRO A 917 2.67 -7.39 -8.23
C PRO A 917 2.08 -8.74 -7.78
N ILE A 918 2.92 -9.62 -7.25
CA ILE A 918 2.49 -10.79 -6.48
C ILE A 918 2.07 -10.30 -5.10
N VAL A 919 0.78 -10.43 -4.77
CA VAL A 919 0.24 -10.13 -3.42
C VAL A 919 0.51 -11.32 -2.50
N MET A 920 1.34 -11.14 -1.48
CA MET A 920 1.50 -12.10 -0.37
C MET A 920 1.02 -11.49 0.95
N ARG A 921 0.44 -12.34 1.82
CA ARG A 921 -0.13 -11.92 3.11
C ARG A 921 0.96 -11.45 4.11
N PRO A 922 0.75 -10.34 4.86
CA PRO A 922 1.76 -9.71 5.74
C PRO A 922 2.27 -10.57 6.91
N THR A 923 1.56 -11.64 7.27
CA THR A 923 1.85 -12.47 8.45
C THR A 923 3.12 -13.33 8.29
N VAL A 924 3.45 -13.78 7.08
CA VAL A 924 4.63 -14.64 6.82
C VAL A 924 5.96 -13.86 6.87
N LEU A 925 5.94 -12.58 6.48
CA LEU A 925 7.14 -11.72 6.46
C LEU A 925 7.62 -11.30 7.86
N ARG A 926 6.71 -11.19 8.83
CA ARG A 926 7.05 -10.87 10.24
C ARG A 926 7.69 -12.04 10.98
N GLU A 927 7.27 -13.27 10.72
CA GLU A 927 7.76 -14.47 11.45
C GLU A 927 9.14 -14.98 10.99
N LEU A 928 9.61 -14.52 9.81
CA LEU A 928 10.95 -14.77 9.28
C LEU A 928 12.00 -13.72 9.72
N GLY A 929 11.62 -12.73 10.54
CA GLY A 929 12.53 -11.70 11.04
C GLY A 929 12.91 -10.60 10.02
N TRP A 930 12.15 -10.46 8.93
CA TRP A 930 12.40 -9.44 7.92
C TRP A 930 11.78 -8.10 8.36
N ARG A 931 12.62 -7.13 8.77
CA ARG A 931 12.24 -5.71 8.71
C ARG A 931 12.47 -5.23 7.28
N VAL A 932 11.40 -4.86 6.59
CA VAL A 932 11.48 -4.08 5.34
C VAL A 932 11.91 -2.67 5.72
N HIS A 933 13.17 -2.33 5.46
CA HIS A 933 13.61 -0.94 5.35
C HIS A 933 13.37 -0.54 3.90
N VAL A 934 12.36 0.30 3.65
CA VAL A 934 12.35 1.12 2.44
C VAL A 934 13.42 2.18 2.66
N SER A 935 14.45 2.19 1.82
CA SER A 935 15.51 3.19 1.85
C SER A 935 14.92 4.58 1.60
N SER A 936 14.92 5.42 2.64
CA SER A 936 14.89 6.87 2.53
C SER A 936 16.16 7.32 1.79
N VAL A 937 16.01 7.91 0.60
CA VAL A 937 17.06 8.75 0.02
C VAL A 937 16.92 10.12 0.68
N THR A 938 17.80 10.44 1.62
CA THR A 938 18.04 11.83 2.04
C THR A 938 19.55 12.10 2.04
N SER A 939 19.92 13.03 1.14
CA SER A 939 21.02 14.00 1.22
C SER A 939 22.41 13.53 1.65
N TYR A 940 23.34 13.54 0.69
CA TYR A 940 24.72 13.94 0.94
C TYR A 940 24.86 15.44 0.65
N SER A 941 25.18 16.20 1.68
CA SER A 941 25.78 17.52 1.63
C SER A 941 27.30 17.34 1.66
N ASP A 942 28.02 17.85 0.67
CA ASP A 942 29.45 18.14 0.82
C ASP A 942 29.77 19.53 0.23
N SER A 943 30.24 20.37 1.16
CA SER A 943 31.12 21.53 1.04
C SER A 943 31.62 21.94 -0.35
N LEU A 944 31.22 23.14 -0.78
CA LEU A 944 32.08 24.05 -1.54
C LEU A 944 31.82 25.46 -1.01
N ASP A 945 32.76 25.98 -0.23
CA ASP A 945 32.87 27.39 0.08
C ASP A 945 34.17 27.88 -0.54
N SER A 946 34.09 28.90 -1.39
CA SER A 946 35.21 29.78 -1.71
C SER A 946 34.68 31.08 -2.29
N ASP A 947 34.90 32.15 -1.53
CA ASP A 947 35.04 33.52 -2.01
C ASP A 947 35.73 33.57 -3.39
N ALA A 948 34.99 33.95 -4.44
CA ALA A 948 35.57 34.60 -5.61
C ALA A 948 34.48 35.29 -6.46
N MET A 949 34.67 36.61 -6.61
CA MET A 949 34.23 37.44 -7.74
C MET A 949 32.77 37.93 -7.81
N ARG A 950 32.54 39.09 -7.18
CA ARG A 950 31.99 40.28 -7.87
C ARG A 950 32.96 40.69 -9.00
N PRO A 951 32.53 41.30 -10.15
CA PRO A 951 31.98 42.67 -10.14
C PRO A 951 31.01 43.10 -11.29
N ARG A 952 30.31 44.22 -11.02
CA ARG A 952 29.85 45.34 -11.90
C ARG A 952 29.00 44.97 -13.14
N GLY A 953 27.92 45.65 -13.48
CA GLY A 953 27.43 46.99 -13.18
C GLY A 953 26.48 47.39 -14.32
N THR A 954 25.66 48.42 -14.06
CA THR A 954 24.59 49.03 -14.87
C THR A 954 23.36 48.18 -15.14
#